data_AF-A0A371WSU6-F1
#
_entry.id   AF-A0A371WSU6-F1
#
_cell.length_a   1.000
_cell.length_b   1.000
_cell.length_c   1.000
_cell.angle_alpha   90.00
_cell.angle_beta   90.00
_cell.angle_gamma   90.00
#
_symmetry.space_group_name_H-M   'P 1'
#
loop_
_entity.id
_entity.type
_entity.pdbx_description
1 polymer ?
#
loop_
_entity_poly.entity_id
_entity_poly.type
_entity_poly.pdbx_seq_one_letter_code
_entity_poly.pdbx_strand_id
1 'polypeptide(L)'
;MVRWDDGQAGFMAAGEPPAGRRKKAVVRYFWLVGGAIFFLAVGVSYSVYVYGLRPLDPTNISILPEDPAQSYMGWLFFRHEPRLTWPLGWSSALGYPKGEPIAYLDSIPLVATLLWPFRHWLPEPFQYLTLWWTLCATLSFYFGSRICRRLCGGDWVAGTAGGLLFLAAPVLLLRAAQDFALASHWFVLAALEFYLTCSARLSWRHISASVAIAAVAGGINPYIAVLSLSLIGAGYLRSTLTASEDTQRLLGPRLFVALTGMICAVTAMLLSWLLFGFLRPNDPGAYAGIGYGLVSMNLLAPIDPMFFPALLLRQQSYVSRFQVEGYNYFGLGVLLLGFAVLIRQPRMVLAHLFQRDAWPGWLVFVACTLLALTLKATVGSHVIYDLHAPPPIVQVLSAFRASGRLFWPAFYLALAGIVSAAFIVFGRYVALACVCAFAVQIVDLRGLRKEVRHTWSSTPIGVFSGTQMDVFTNGPVWQDIAHRYRHLVVMPAWQCEWAHETPGGEFGYWIFGKLAGEHRMSLNSFYAGRTSPSQIDYFCQTMPADLQQSGLANDTAYVFQRAAHAYAIPHNEHACRVLDGVILCVKAGDAQGFGQDLSAGLIELPIGTWVSIGQSTPLSDQLFGFGWDADEAWGRWTSSHEADLSFLAPGTGAVRLELVLNAFAPATHPQHAQISVNGRHMKDWLSVDGSDSTVGLDLPADLIGPDRVVTLKFILPDAVSPAELGISDDTRRIAVGLKSLRLNAE
;
A
#
# COMPACT_ATOMS: atom_id res chain seq x y z
N MET A 1 13.03 -29.25 47.68
CA MET A 1 13.74 -30.47 48.10
C MET A 1 12.77 -31.64 48.01
N VAL A 2 12.70 -32.31 46.86
CA VAL A 2 12.10 -33.66 46.66
C VAL A 2 12.90 -34.29 45.52
N ARG A 3 13.62 -35.38 45.83
CA ARG A 3 14.44 -36.18 44.91
C ARG A 3 13.54 -37.01 43.98
N TRP A 4 13.97 -37.16 42.73
CA TRP A 4 13.54 -38.21 41.83
C TRP A 4 14.71 -39.19 41.69
N ASP A 5 14.49 -40.46 42.07
CA ASP A 5 15.43 -41.55 41.87
C ASP A 5 15.21 -42.20 40.49
N ASP A 6 16.34 -42.54 39.86
CA ASP A 6 16.48 -43.32 38.63
C ASP A 6 16.17 -44.81 38.85
N GLY A 7 15.69 -45.49 37.80
CA GLY A 7 15.43 -46.94 37.90
C GLY A 7 14.95 -47.66 36.66
N GLN A 8 15.83 -47.74 35.65
CA GLN A 8 16.05 -48.86 34.72
C GLN A 8 15.07 -49.23 33.58
N ALA A 9 15.74 -49.61 32.49
CA ALA A 9 15.24 -50.06 31.20
C ALA A 9 14.90 -51.56 31.17
N GLY A 10 13.92 -51.91 30.33
CA GLY A 10 13.62 -53.28 29.91
C GLY A 10 13.00 -53.27 28.51
N PHE A 11 13.63 -53.98 27.57
CA PHE A 11 13.25 -54.10 26.16
C PHE A 11 12.12 -55.13 25.94
N MET A 12 11.32 -54.86 24.89
CA MET A 12 10.42 -55.75 24.12
C MET A 12 9.19 -56.41 24.77
N ALA A 13 8.00 -55.95 24.33
CA ALA A 13 6.96 -56.82 23.75
C ALA A 13 5.93 -55.96 23.00
N ALA A 14 5.66 -56.30 21.74
CA ALA A 14 4.56 -55.72 20.97
C ALA A 14 3.22 -56.21 21.55
N GLY A 15 2.54 -55.33 22.29
CA GLY A 15 1.20 -55.54 22.80
C GLY A 15 0.29 -54.41 22.35
N GLU A 16 -0.92 -54.75 21.91
CA GLU A 16 -1.96 -53.83 21.43
C GLU A 16 -2.12 -52.56 22.29
N PRO A 17 -2.42 -51.39 21.70
CA PRO A 17 -2.56 -50.16 22.47
C PRO A 17 -3.80 -50.24 23.38
N PRO A 18 -3.67 -49.92 24.69
CA PRO A 18 -4.78 -50.04 25.62
C PRO A 18 -5.90 -49.05 25.28
N ALA A 19 -7.15 -49.50 25.37
CA ALA A 19 -8.38 -48.77 25.05
C ALA A 19 -8.53 -47.38 25.74
N GLY A 20 -7.75 -47.12 26.81
CA GLY A 20 -7.66 -45.83 27.49
C GLY A 20 -6.99 -44.70 26.67
N ARG A 21 -6.08 -45.01 25.73
CA ARG A 21 -5.47 -43.99 24.83
C ARG A 21 -6.47 -43.47 23.80
N ARG A 22 -7.36 -44.32 23.28
CA ARG A 22 -8.44 -43.91 22.36
C ARG A 22 -9.46 -42.98 23.03
N LYS A 23 -9.89 -43.27 24.26
CA LYS A 23 -10.82 -42.38 25.00
C LYS A 23 -10.21 -41.00 25.31
N LYS A 24 -8.93 -40.94 25.74
CA LYS A 24 -8.22 -39.66 25.95
C LYS A 24 -8.00 -38.89 24.65
N ALA A 25 -7.77 -39.58 23.53
CA ALA A 25 -7.63 -38.95 22.22
C ALA A 25 -8.96 -38.39 21.70
N VAL A 26 -10.07 -39.12 21.85
CA VAL A 26 -11.41 -38.67 21.43
C VAL A 26 -11.90 -37.48 22.26
N VAL A 27 -11.70 -37.50 23.58
CA VAL A 27 -12.03 -36.35 24.45
C VAL A 27 -11.16 -35.14 24.10
N ARG A 28 -9.85 -35.33 23.89
CA ARG A 28 -8.94 -34.24 23.48
C ARG A 28 -9.29 -33.69 22.11
N TYR A 29 -9.73 -34.53 21.17
CA TYR A 29 -10.23 -34.12 19.85
C TYR A 29 -11.53 -33.31 19.94
N PHE A 30 -12.49 -33.75 20.75
CA PHE A 30 -13.75 -33.04 20.98
C PHE A 30 -13.52 -31.64 21.58
N TRP A 31 -12.61 -31.52 22.54
CA TRP A 31 -12.20 -30.22 23.11
C TRP A 31 -11.43 -29.33 22.13
N LEU A 32 -10.62 -29.92 21.24
CA LEU A 32 -9.90 -29.17 20.19
C LEU A 32 -10.85 -28.62 19.13
N VAL A 33 -11.80 -29.44 18.65
CA VAL A 33 -12.80 -29.04 17.66
C VAL A 33 -13.79 -28.03 18.27
N GLY A 34 -14.30 -28.30 19.47
CA GLY A 34 -15.18 -27.36 20.19
C GLY A 34 -14.51 -26.02 20.47
N GLY A 35 -13.22 -26.03 20.83
CA GLY A 35 -12.44 -24.81 21.00
C GLY A 35 -12.26 -24.03 19.69
N ALA A 36 -11.92 -24.70 18.59
CA ALA A 36 -11.76 -24.06 17.29
C ALA A 36 -13.07 -23.41 16.80
N ILE A 37 -14.20 -24.12 16.96
CA ILE A 37 -15.53 -23.58 16.62
C ILE A 37 -15.86 -22.36 17.49
N PHE A 38 -15.54 -22.38 18.78
CA PHE A 38 -15.74 -21.23 19.66
C PHE A 38 -14.95 -19.99 19.21
N PHE A 39 -13.65 -20.13 18.94
CA PHE A 39 -12.83 -19.00 18.47
C PHE A 39 -13.34 -18.45 17.14
N LEU A 40 -13.69 -19.35 16.19
CA LEU A 40 -14.24 -18.96 14.90
C LEU A 40 -15.59 -18.24 15.06
N ALA A 41 -16.48 -18.74 15.92
CA ALA A 41 -17.77 -18.11 16.17
C ALA A 41 -17.60 -16.69 16.74
N VAL A 42 -16.66 -16.48 17.66
CA VAL A 42 -16.35 -15.14 18.19
C VAL A 42 -15.78 -14.22 17.10
N GLY A 43 -14.84 -14.73 16.29
CA GLY A 43 -14.27 -13.97 15.17
C GLY A 43 -15.32 -13.56 14.13
N VAL A 44 -16.16 -14.49 13.69
CA VAL A 44 -17.29 -14.22 12.76
C VAL A 44 -18.26 -13.23 13.38
N SER A 45 -18.65 -13.41 14.65
CA SER A 45 -19.57 -12.49 15.35
C SER A 45 -18.99 -11.07 15.43
N TYR A 46 -17.68 -10.96 15.67
CA TYR A 46 -16.99 -9.68 15.70
C TYR A 46 -16.92 -9.04 14.30
N SER A 47 -16.63 -9.81 13.25
CA SER A 47 -16.68 -9.32 11.87
C SER A 47 -18.05 -8.79 11.48
N VAL A 48 -19.13 -9.52 11.84
CA VAL A 48 -20.53 -9.06 11.63
C VAL A 48 -20.81 -7.80 12.45
N TYR A 49 -20.28 -7.70 13.67
CA TYR A 49 -20.40 -6.50 14.50
C TYR A 49 -19.69 -5.28 13.89
N VAL A 50 -18.53 -5.47 13.26
CA VAL A 50 -17.77 -4.41 12.59
C VAL A 50 -18.48 -4.00 11.30
N TYR A 51 -18.57 -4.89 10.31
CA TYR A 51 -19.04 -4.57 8.96
C TYR A 51 -20.56 -4.68 8.75
N GLY A 52 -21.20 -5.63 9.43
CA GLY A 52 -22.49 -6.18 9.00
C GLY A 52 -22.30 -7.39 8.08
N LEU A 53 -23.40 -7.88 7.49
CA LEU A 53 -23.38 -9.12 6.69
C LEU A 53 -22.92 -8.90 5.25
N ARG A 54 -23.26 -7.75 4.64
CA ARG A 54 -23.00 -7.49 3.21
C ARG A 54 -21.51 -7.56 2.85
N PRO A 55 -20.58 -6.94 3.59
CA PRO A 55 -19.15 -7.05 3.28
C PRO A 55 -18.54 -8.43 3.42
N LEU A 56 -19.18 -9.32 4.17
CA LEU A 56 -18.69 -10.69 4.36
C LEU A 56 -19.02 -11.61 3.18
N ASP A 57 -19.82 -11.15 2.23
CA ASP A 57 -20.07 -11.86 0.98
C ASP A 57 -18.83 -11.73 0.07
N PRO A 58 -18.10 -12.83 -0.20
CA PRO A 58 -16.92 -12.80 -1.04
C PRO A 58 -17.23 -12.48 -2.51
N THR A 59 -18.49 -12.54 -2.94
CA THR A 59 -18.88 -12.21 -4.33
C THR A 59 -19.22 -10.73 -4.52
N ASN A 60 -19.38 -9.98 -3.43
CA ASN A 60 -19.78 -8.58 -3.52
C ASN A 60 -18.57 -7.64 -3.60
N ILE A 61 -18.17 -7.30 -4.84
CA ILE A 61 -17.09 -6.34 -5.11
C ILE A 61 -17.57 -4.88 -5.23
N SER A 62 -18.88 -4.66 -5.34
CA SER A 62 -19.47 -3.32 -5.52
C SER A 62 -19.27 -2.40 -4.32
N ILE A 63 -18.94 -2.97 -3.17
CA ILE A 63 -18.79 -2.31 -1.88
C ILE A 63 -17.34 -2.02 -1.50
N LEU A 64 -16.38 -2.39 -2.35
CA LEU A 64 -14.96 -2.19 -2.07
C LEU A 64 -14.65 -0.69 -2.04
N PRO A 65 -14.03 -0.18 -0.95
CA PRO A 65 -13.43 1.14 -0.93
C PRO A 65 -12.07 1.10 -1.65
N GLU A 66 -11.36 2.22 -1.68
CA GLU A 66 -10.15 2.43 -2.51
C GLU A 66 -9.04 1.36 -2.33
N ASP A 67 -8.33 1.30 -1.20
CA ASP A 67 -7.24 0.30 -1.04
C ASP A 67 -7.71 -1.16 -1.16
N PRO A 68 -8.89 -1.57 -0.66
CA PRO A 68 -9.39 -2.92 -0.91
C PRO A 68 -9.69 -3.20 -2.39
N ALA A 69 -10.09 -2.19 -3.15
CA ALA A 69 -10.24 -2.28 -4.59
C ALA A 69 -8.87 -2.51 -5.25
N GLN A 70 -7.83 -1.77 -4.85
CA GLN A 70 -6.44 -2.01 -5.26
C GLN A 70 -5.98 -3.46 -4.96
N SER A 71 -6.23 -3.92 -3.73
CA SER A 71 -5.89 -5.27 -3.28
C SER A 71 -6.64 -6.35 -4.07
N TYR A 72 -7.90 -6.09 -4.41
CA TYR A 72 -8.68 -6.96 -5.28
C TYR A 72 -8.15 -6.98 -6.72
N MET A 73 -7.72 -5.84 -7.26
CA MET A 73 -7.13 -5.77 -8.61
C MET A 73 -5.93 -6.70 -8.76
N GLY A 74 -5.05 -6.75 -7.76
CA GLY A 74 -3.94 -7.70 -7.72
C GLY A 74 -4.43 -9.16 -7.82
N TRP A 75 -5.44 -9.54 -7.04
CA TRP A 75 -6.04 -10.87 -7.11
C TRP A 75 -6.70 -11.17 -8.45
N LEU A 76 -7.48 -10.24 -9.01
CA LEU A 76 -8.22 -10.39 -10.26
C LEU A 76 -7.26 -10.77 -11.39
N PHE A 77 -6.19 -9.98 -11.59
CA PHE A 77 -5.19 -10.27 -12.62
C PHE A 77 -4.39 -11.56 -12.33
N PHE A 78 -3.92 -11.74 -11.10
CA PHE A 78 -3.14 -12.94 -10.73
C PHE A 78 -3.92 -14.24 -10.88
N ARG A 79 -5.23 -14.20 -10.63
CA ARG A 79 -6.12 -15.35 -10.83
C ARG A 79 -6.11 -15.81 -12.28
N HIS A 80 -6.01 -14.91 -13.25
CA HIS A 80 -6.04 -15.25 -14.68
C HIS A 80 -4.67 -15.63 -15.24
N GLU A 81 -3.60 -15.57 -14.43
CA GLU A 81 -2.29 -16.02 -14.88
C GLU A 81 -2.31 -17.52 -15.26
N PRO A 82 -1.71 -17.90 -16.41
CA PRO A 82 -1.76 -19.27 -16.90
C PRO A 82 -0.96 -20.23 -16.01
N ARG A 83 0.09 -19.72 -15.35
CA ARG A 83 0.99 -20.47 -14.48
C ARG A 83 1.54 -19.57 -13.38
N LEU A 84 1.89 -20.17 -12.24
CA LEU A 84 2.69 -19.50 -11.23
C LEU A 84 4.12 -19.31 -11.77
N THR A 85 4.57 -18.07 -11.83
CA THR A 85 5.95 -17.71 -12.15
C THR A 85 6.71 -17.32 -10.88
N TRP A 86 8.02 -17.11 -10.99
CA TRP A 86 8.81 -16.52 -9.92
C TRP A 86 8.83 -14.99 -10.09
N PRO A 87 8.51 -14.20 -9.04
CA PRO A 87 8.03 -14.60 -7.71
C PRO A 87 6.58 -15.12 -7.71
N LEU A 88 6.23 -15.94 -6.70
CA LEU A 88 4.87 -16.42 -6.46
C LEU A 88 3.96 -15.23 -6.11
N GLY A 89 3.08 -14.85 -7.04
CA GLY A 89 2.31 -13.61 -6.98
C GLY A 89 2.66 -12.61 -8.07
N TRP A 90 3.46 -12.99 -9.06
CA TRP A 90 3.69 -12.18 -10.25
C TRP A 90 2.48 -12.20 -11.19
N SER A 91 2.10 -11.03 -11.69
CA SER A 91 1.19 -10.91 -12.83
C SER A 91 1.91 -10.32 -14.04
N SER A 92 1.78 -10.99 -15.18
CA SER A 92 2.28 -10.53 -16.49
C SER A 92 1.27 -9.64 -17.21
N ALA A 93 -0.03 -9.80 -16.89
CA ALA A 93 -1.11 -9.02 -17.47
C ALA A 93 -1.28 -7.65 -16.80
N LEU A 94 -0.97 -7.53 -15.51
CA LEU A 94 -0.96 -6.24 -14.80
C LEU A 94 0.40 -5.54 -14.94
N GLY A 95 0.39 -4.24 -15.23
CA GLY A 95 1.62 -3.51 -15.55
C GLY A 95 2.24 -3.97 -16.86
N TYR A 96 1.43 -4.39 -17.83
CA TYR A 96 1.91 -4.84 -19.13
C TYR A 96 2.63 -3.71 -19.89
N PRO A 97 3.78 -3.99 -20.56
CA PRO A 97 4.41 -5.30 -20.78
C PRO A 97 5.44 -5.71 -19.71
N LYS A 98 5.71 -4.87 -18.71
CA LYS A 98 6.74 -5.15 -17.69
C LYS A 98 6.31 -6.20 -16.67
N GLY A 99 5.01 -6.28 -16.36
CA GLY A 99 4.48 -7.09 -15.27
C GLY A 99 4.61 -6.41 -13.91
N GLU A 100 3.87 -6.90 -12.91
CA GLU A 100 3.95 -6.44 -11.52
C GLU A 100 3.65 -7.58 -10.52
N PRO A 101 4.43 -7.75 -9.43
CA PRO A 101 4.01 -8.50 -8.25
C PRO A 101 2.81 -7.88 -7.55
N ILE A 102 1.81 -8.72 -7.26
CA ILE A 102 0.65 -8.34 -6.44
C ILE A 102 1.04 -7.89 -5.02
N ALA A 103 2.26 -8.24 -4.58
CA ALA A 103 2.85 -7.76 -3.33
C ALA A 103 2.91 -6.23 -3.21
N TYR A 104 2.93 -5.50 -4.33
CA TYR A 104 2.91 -4.04 -4.33
C TYR A 104 1.50 -3.43 -4.44
N LEU A 105 0.46 -4.24 -4.61
CA LEU A 105 -0.94 -3.78 -4.67
C LEU A 105 -1.68 -3.94 -3.33
N ASP A 106 -0.97 -4.00 -2.21
CA ASP A 106 -1.50 -4.32 -0.88
C ASP A 106 -2.38 -5.61 -0.86
N SER A 107 -2.15 -6.52 -1.82
CA SER A 107 -2.66 -7.88 -1.80
C SER A 107 -1.99 -8.69 -0.69
N ILE A 108 -2.48 -9.90 -0.44
CA ILE A 108 -1.85 -10.86 0.47
C ILE A 108 -1.29 -12.02 -0.36
N PRO A 109 -0.04 -11.93 -0.88
CA PRO A 109 0.47 -12.84 -1.90
C PRO A 109 0.46 -14.31 -1.48
N LEU A 110 0.78 -14.59 -0.20
CA LEU A 110 0.69 -15.95 0.33
C LEU A 110 -0.73 -16.51 0.21
N VAL A 111 -1.75 -15.74 0.60
CA VAL A 111 -3.16 -16.17 0.56
C VAL A 111 -3.63 -16.31 -0.88
N ALA A 112 -3.34 -15.33 -1.73
CA ALA A 112 -3.63 -15.39 -3.16
C ALA A 112 -2.99 -16.64 -3.81
N THR A 113 -1.72 -16.92 -3.52
CA THR A 113 -1.01 -18.11 -4.03
C THR A 113 -1.63 -19.41 -3.54
N LEU A 114 -2.10 -19.47 -2.29
CA LEU A 114 -2.82 -20.64 -1.75
C LEU A 114 -4.19 -20.83 -2.40
N LEU A 115 -4.85 -19.76 -2.82
CA LEU A 115 -6.15 -19.79 -3.49
C LEU A 115 -6.04 -20.06 -5.00
N TRP A 116 -4.90 -19.75 -5.62
CA TRP A 116 -4.68 -19.86 -7.07
C TRP A 116 -4.93 -21.27 -7.65
N PRO A 117 -4.57 -22.39 -6.98
CA PRO A 117 -4.92 -23.73 -7.47
C PRO A 117 -6.44 -23.97 -7.55
N PHE A 118 -7.21 -23.28 -6.71
CA PHE A 118 -8.66 -23.40 -6.60
C PHE A 118 -9.42 -22.35 -7.42
N ARG A 119 -8.71 -21.53 -8.20
CA ARG A 119 -9.26 -20.37 -8.92
C ARG A 119 -10.48 -20.64 -9.79
N HIS A 120 -10.58 -21.84 -10.37
CA HIS A 120 -11.69 -22.24 -11.25
C HIS A 120 -12.93 -22.73 -10.47
N TRP A 121 -12.80 -23.03 -9.18
CA TRP A 121 -13.90 -23.43 -8.31
C TRP A 121 -14.43 -22.29 -7.45
N LEU A 122 -13.64 -21.25 -7.28
CA LEU A 122 -14.07 -20.00 -6.66
C LEU A 122 -15.01 -19.25 -7.60
N PRO A 123 -16.03 -18.52 -7.09
CA PRO A 123 -16.94 -17.74 -7.94
C PRO A 123 -16.20 -16.60 -8.65
N GLU A 124 -16.83 -16.02 -9.67
CA GLU A 124 -16.30 -14.86 -10.39
C GLU A 124 -17.43 -13.82 -10.44
N PRO A 125 -17.31 -12.70 -9.71
CA PRO A 125 -16.17 -12.23 -8.91
C PRO A 125 -15.96 -12.94 -7.55
N PHE A 126 -14.74 -12.85 -6.98
CA PHE A 126 -14.39 -13.35 -5.64
C PHE A 126 -13.31 -12.50 -4.96
N GLN A 127 -13.63 -11.87 -3.83
CA GLN A 127 -12.69 -11.21 -2.91
C GLN A 127 -12.49 -12.02 -1.64
N TYR A 128 -11.24 -12.19 -1.20
CA TYR A 128 -10.90 -12.91 0.03
C TYR A 128 -10.59 -11.99 1.22
N LEU A 129 -10.64 -10.67 1.04
CA LEU A 129 -10.15 -9.68 1.99
C LEU A 129 -10.91 -9.72 3.32
N THR A 130 -12.24 -9.73 3.25
CA THR A 130 -13.10 -9.74 4.44
C THR A 130 -13.14 -11.11 5.15
N LEU A 131 -12.95 -12.19 4.39
CA LEU A 131 -12.69 -13.52 4.95
C LEU A 131 -11.35 -13.57 5.69
N TRP A 132 -10.32 -12.93 5.12
CA TRP A 132 -9.03 -12.78 5.76
C TRP A 132 -9.11 -11.96 7.06
N TRP A 133 -9.83 -10.83 7.07
CA TRP A 133 -10.11 -10.10 8.31
C TRP A 133 -10.75 -10.98 9.37
N THR A 134 -11.74 -11.80 8.99
CA THR A 134 -12.41 -12.71 9.92
C THR A 134 -11.45 -13.74 10.51
N LEU A 135 -10.51 -14.24 9.70
CA LEU A 135 -9.42 -15.08 10.19
C LEU A 135 -8.48 -14.31 11.13
N CYS A 136 -8.10 -13.07 10.78
CA CYS A 136 -7.28 -12.22 11.64
C CYS A 136 -7.94 -11.93 12.99
N ALA A 137 -9.25 -11.64 13.00
CA ALA A 137 -10.04 -11.46 14.22
C ALA A 137 -10.07 -12.74 15.07
N THR A 138 -10.36 -13.88 14.43
CA THR A 138 -10.37 -15.20 15.07
C THR A 138 -9.02 -15.53 15.71
N LEU A 139 -7.92 -15.36 14.97
CA LEU A 139 -6.57 -15.66 15.44
C LEU A 139 -6.08 -14.65 16.48
N SER A 140 -6.46 -13.38 16.36
CA SER A 140 -6.13 -12.36 17.38
C SER A 140 -6.80 -12.67 18.71
N PHE A 141 -8.07 -13.09 18.68
CA PHE A 141 -8.78 -13.55 19.86
C PHE A 141 -8.17 -14.85 20.43
N TYR A 142 -7.79 -15.80 19.57
CA TYR A 142 -7.14 -17.05 19.98
C TYR A 142 -5.79 -16.81 20.68
N PHE A 143 -4.86 -16.09 20.04
CA PHE A 143 -3.55 -15.81 20.63
C PHE A 143 -3.67 -14.89 21.85
N GLY A 144 -4.54 -13.87 21.80
CA GLY A 144 -4.86 -13.03 22.96
C GLY A 144 -5.36 -13.85 24.15
N SER A 145 -6.26 -14.80 23.91
CA SER A 145 -6.78 -15.71 24.96
C SER A 145 -5.69 -16.62 25.53
N ARG A 146 -4.78 -17.11 24.69
CA ARG A 146 -3.65 -17.94 25.13
C ARG A 146 -2.64 -17.15 25.96
N ILE A 147 -2.31 -15.93 25.55
CA ILE A 147 -1.45 -15.01 26.30
C ILE A 147 -2.08 -14.76 27.67
N CYS A 148 -3.35 -14.33 27.71
CA CYS A 148 -4.05 -14.04 28.96
C CYS A 148 -4.14 -15.27 29.86
N ARG A 149 -4.46 -16.45 29.31
CA ARG A 149 -4.51 -17.69 30.09
C ARG A 149 -3.18 -18.02 30.76
N ARG A 150 -2.06 -17.78 30.07
CA ARG A 150 -0.72 -17.98 30.65
C ARG A 150 -0.43 -16.99 31.77
N LEU A 151 -0.79 -15.71 31.56
CA LEU A 151 -0.59 -14.65 32.54
C LEU A 151 -1.50 -14.84 33.77
N CYS A 152 -2.70 -15.39 33.59
CA CYS A 152 -3.71 -15.59 34.63
C CYS A 152 -3.68 -16.99 35.27
N GLY A 153 -2.50 -17.60 35.39
CA GLY A 153 -2.36 -18.87 36.12
C GLY A 153 -3.07 -20.09 35.51
N GLY A 154 -3.44 -20.04 34.23
CA GLY A 154 -4.10 -21.14 33.52
C GLY A 154 -5.62 -21.06 33.45
N ASP A 155 -6.26 -20.07 34.08
CA ASP A 155 -7.72 -19.91 34.08
C ASP A 155 -8.25 -19.57 32.68
N TRP A 156 -9.17 -20.40 32.19
CA TRP A 156 -9.74 -20.25 30.85
C TRP A 156 -10.77 -19.12 30.75
N VAL A 157 -11.52 -18.84 31.82
CA VAL A 157 -12.49 -17.74 31.85
C VAL A 157 -11.76 -16.40 31.88
N ALA A 158 -10.75 -16.27 32.74
CA ALA A 158 -9.87 -15.09 32.74
C ALA A 158 -9.12 -14.94 31.41
N GLY A 159 -8.62 -16.05 30.86
CA GLY A 159 -7.94 -16.07 29.56
C GLY A 159 -8.83 -15.57 28.43
N THR A 160 -10.06 -16.08 28.30
CA THR A 160 -11.01 -15.65 27.26
C THR A 160 -11.47 -14.21 27.45
N ALA A 161 -11.79 -13.80 28.69
CA ALA A 161 -12.15 -12.42 29.00
C ALA A 161 -11.04 -11.43 28.64
N GLY A 162 -9.78 -11.73 28.97
CA GLY A 162 -8.64 -10.93 28.57
C GLY A 162 -8.42 -10.93 27.05
N GLY A 163 -8.61 -12.08 26.39
CA GLY A 163 -8.52 -12.20 24.93
C GLY A 163 -9.45 -11.28 24.16
N LEU A 164 -10.64 -10.97 24.71
CA LEU A 164 -11.57 -10.01 24.12
C LEU A 164 -10.99 -8.59 24.03
N LEU A 165 -10.13 -8.18 24.99
CA LEU A 165 -9.45 -6.89 24.95
C LEU A 165 -8.43 -6.81 23.81
N PHE A 166 -7.75 -7.91 23.50
CA PHE A 166 -6.83 -7.99 22.35
C PHE A 166 -7.58 -7.96 21.02
N LEU A 167 -8.75 -8.61 20.95
CA LEU A 167 -9.64 -8.54 19.79
C LEU A 167 -10.20 -7.13 19.56
N ALA A 168 -10.58 -6.43 20.62
CA ALA A 168 -11.06 -5.05 20.59
C ALA A 168 -9.95 -3.99 20.70
N ALA A 169 -8.71 -4.36 20.36
CA ALA A 169 -7.62 -3.39 20.27
C ALA A 169 -7.98 -2.33 19.19
N PRO A 170 -8.01 -1.02 19.52
CA PRO A 170 -8.43 0.01 18.57
C PRO A 170 -7.53 0.04 17.32
N VAL A 171 -6.23 -0.17 17.51
CA VAL A 171 -5.22 -0.27 16.43
C VAL A 171 -5.51 -1.39 15.43
N LEU A 172 -6.11 -2.50 15.88
CA LEU A 172 -6.53 -3.60 15.01
C LEU A 172 -7.84 -3.23 14.29
N LEU A 173 -8.80 -2.66 15.01
CA LEU A 173 -10.09 -2.26 14.44
C LEU A 173 -9.94 -1.22 13.31
N LEU A 174 -8.99 -0.28 13.43
CA LEU A 174 -8.73 0.69 12.37
C LEU A 174 -8.35 0.02 11.04
N ARG A 175 -7.58 -1.07 11.07
CA ARG A 175 -7.16 -1.81 9.87
C ARG A 175 -8.33 -2.47 9.13
N ALA A 176 -9.46 -2.67 9.81
CA ALA A 176 -10.69 -3.12 9.17
C ALA A 176 -11.24 -2.11 8.15
N ALA A 177 -10.83 -0.84 8.21
CA ALA A 177 -11.25 0.16 7.23
C ALA A 177 -10.74 -0.19 5.83
N GLN A 178 -9.43 -0.34 5.65
CA GLN A 178 -8.81 -0.46 4.32
C GLN A 178 -7.58 -1.39 4.27
N ASP A 179 -6.82 -1.58 5.35
CA ASP A 179 -5.53 -2.28 5.36
C ASP A 179 -5.58 -3.79 5.77
N PHE A 180 -6.00 -4.70 4.89
CA PHE A 180 -6.19 -6.12 5.27
C PHE A 180 -4.89 -6.90 5.51
N ALA A 181 -3.83 -6.63 4.76
CA ALA A 181 -2.55 -7.29 4.98
C ALA A 181 -1.98 -6.93 6.37
N LEU A 182 -2.13 -5.66 6.75
CA LEU A 182 -1.71 -5.12 8.05
C LEU A 182 -2.61 -5.54 9.20
N ALA A 183 -3.86 -5.96 8.97
CA ALA A 183 -4.72 -6.52 10.01
C ALA A 183 -4.18 -7.83 10.64
N SER A 184 -3.09 -8.38 10.12
CA SER A 184 -2.43 -9.62 10.57
C SER A 184 -1.69 -9.50 11.92
N HIS A 185 -2.19 -8.69 12.85
CA HIS A 185 -1.61 -8.48 14.19
C HIS A 185 -1.50 -9.78 15.01
N TRP A 186 -2.25 -10.81 14.64
CA TRP A 186 -2.16 -12.13 15.28
C TRP A 186 -0.75 -12.74 15.19
N PHE A 187 0.09 -12.38 14.21
CA PHE A 187 1.51 -12.77 14.21
C PHE A 187 2.32 -12.06 15.29
N VAL A 188 2.06 -10.76 15.51
CA VAL A 188 2.67 -10.00 16.61
C VAL A 188 2.26 -10.62 17.95
N LEU A 189 0.99 -11.05 18.08
CA LEU A 189 0.50 -11.78 19.25
C LEU A 189 1.11 -13.19 19.37
N ALA A 190 1.29 -13.92 18.25
CA ALA A 190 1.95 -15.22 18.26
C ALA A 190 3.43 -15.09 18.67
N ALA A 191 4.12 -14.04 18.20
CA ALA A 191 5.48 -13.71 18.59
C ALA A 191 5.57 -13.24 20.06
N LEU A 192 4.54 -12.53 20.55
CA LEU A 192 4.43 -12.20 21.98
C LEU A 192 4.21 -13.47 22.82
N GLU A 193 3.37 -14.39 22.38
CA GLU A 193 3.22 -15.69 23.05
C GLU A 193 4.57 -16.44 23.03
N PHE A 194 5.28 -16.43 21.90
CA PHE A 194 6.62 -17.01 21.80
C PHE A 194 7.57 -16.40 22.84
N TYR A 195 7.65 -15.06 22.93
CA TYR A 195 8.42 -14.35 23.95
C TYR A 195 8.07 -14.78 25.39
N LEU A 196 6.78 -14.98 25.67
CA LEU A 196 6.31 -15.41 26.98
C LEU A 196 6.61 -16.89 27.27
N THR A 197 6.69 -17.74 26.24
CA THR A 197 7.03 -19.17 26.37
C THR A 197 8.52 -19.45 26.44
N CYS A 198 9.31 -18.58 25.83
CA CYS A 198 10.73 -18.78 25.68
C CYS A 198 11.40 -18.65 27.07
N SER A 199 11.82 -19.78 27.61
CA SER A 199 12.50 -19.90 28.91
C SER A 199 13.88 -20.54 28.72
N ALA A 200 14.61 -20.73 29.81
CA ALA A 200 16.02 -21.16 29.83
C ALA A 200 16.35 -22.48 29.08
N ARG A 201 15.36 -23.22 28.55
CA ARG A 201 15.56 -24.40 27.69
C ARG A 201 14.84 -24.22 26.35
N LEU A 202 15.60 -23.78 25.35
CA LEU A 202 15.17 -23.79 23.95
C LEU A 202 15.03 -25.23 23.45
N SER A 203 13.96 -25.50 22.71
CA SER A 203 13.73 -26.79 22.05
C SER A 203 13.56 -26.58 20.55
N TRP A 204 13.70 -27.65 19.74
CA TRP A 204 13.44 -27.58 18.30
C TRP A 204 12.06 -26.99 17.97
N ARG A 205 11.04 -27.25 18.81
CA ARG A 205 9.69 -26.66 18.67
C ARG A 205 9.67 -25.13 18.72
N HIS A 206 10.55 -24.52 19.51
CA HIS A 206 10.66 -23.06 19.60
C HIS A 206 11.26 -22.51 18.30
N ILE A 207 12.33 -23.14 17.80
CA ILE A 207 12.97 -22.76 16.54
C ILE A 207 12.01 -22.95 15.36
N SER A 208 11.31 -24.08 15.29
CA SER A 208 10.32 -24.29 14.22
C SER A 208 9.18 -23.29 14.29
N ALA A 209 8.75 -22.90 15.50
CA ALA A 209 7.70 -21.89 15.67
C ALA A 209 8.16 -20.50 15.24
N SER A 210 9.37 -20.06 15.62
CA SER A 210 9.90 -18.76 15.21
C SER A 210 10.13 -18.68 13.70
N VAL A 211 10.65 -19.74 13.09
CA VAL A 211 10.81 -19.88 11.64
C VAL A 211 9.46 -19.84 10.93
N ALA A 212 8.46 -20.59 11.42
CA ALA A 212 7.13 -20.59 10.83
C ALA A 212 6.44 -19.21 10.94
N ILE A 213 6.52 -18.55 12.10
CA ILE A 213 5.98 -17.19 12.28
C ILE A 213 6.65 -16.23 11.29
N ALA A 214 7.99 -16.25 11.20
CA ALA A 214 8.74 -15.34 10.33
C ALA A 214 8.48 -15.60 8.83
N ALA A 215 8.43 -16.87 8.40
CA ALA A 215 8.16 -17.24 7.01
C ALA A 215 6.74 -16.84 6.58
N VAL A 216 5.73 -17.17 7.39
CA VAL A 216 4.32 -16.92 7.03
C VAL A 216 4.01 -15.43 7.13
N ALA A 217 4.50 -14.74 8.18
CA ALA A 217 4.36 -13.28 8.26
C ALA A 217 5.05 -12.57 7.09
N GLY A 218 6.24 -13.06 6.68
CA GLY A 218 6.96 -12.54 5.51
C GLY A 218 6.18 -12.65 4.21
N GLY A 219 5.40 -13.71 4.02
CA GLY A 219 4.59 -13.91 2.82
C GLY A 219 3.28 -13.11 2.81
N ILE A 220 2.95 -12.47 3.92
CA ILE A 220 1.72 -11.68 4.10
C ILE A 220 2.03 -10.20 4.01
N ASN A 221 2.96 -9.69 4.83
CA ASN A 221 3.31 -8.29 4.83
C ASN A 221 4.69 -8.03 5.50
N PRO A 222 5.60 -7.26 4.88
CA PRO A 222 6.91 -6.93 5.44
C PRO A 222 6.87 -6.26 6.83
N TYR A 223 5.91 -5.38 7.12
CA TYR A 223 5.79 -4.77 8.46
C TYR A 223 5.53 -5.83 9.51
N ILE A 224 4.49 -6.65 9.30
CA ILE A 224 4.09 -7.67 10.27
C ILE A 224 5.23 -8.66 10.54
N ALA A 225 6.01 -9.00 9.51
CA ALA A 225 7.19 -9.84 9.65
C ALA A 225 8.26 -9.21 10.55
N VAL A 226 8.65 -7.95 10.30
CA VAL A 226 9.66 -7.23 11.10
C VAL A 226 9.19 -7.03 12.54
N LEU A 227 7.92 -6.66 12.74
CA LEU A 227 7.33 -6.47 14.07
C LEU A 227 7.24 -7.77 14.87
N SER A 228 6.99 -8.89 14.20
CA SER A 228 7.00 -10.22 14.84
C SER A 228 8.43 -10.66 15.18
N LEU A 229 9.39 -10.36 14.29
CA LEU A 229 10.79 -10.70 14.46
C LEU A 229 11.42 -9.98 15.67
N SER A 230 11.02 -8.75 15.97
CA SER A 230 11.52 -8.02 17.16
C SER A 230 11.16 -8.74 18.47
N LEU A 231 9.93 -9.25 18.58
CA LEU A 231 9.47 -10.03 19.74
C LEU A 231 10.09 -11.43 19.78
N ILE A 232 10.31 -12.07 18.63
CA ILE A 232 11.08 -13.32 18.54
C ILE A 232 12.50 -13.11 19.07
N GLY A 233 13.17 -12.03 18.65
CA GLY A 233 14.48 -11.63 19.12
C GLY A 233 14.51 -11.40 20.64
N ALA A 234 13.50 -10.71 21.19
CA ALA A 234 13.35 -10.56 22.64
C ALA A 234 13.15 -11.90 23.34
N GLY A 235 12.44 -12.86 22.73
CA GLY A 235 12.25 -14.20 23.27
C GLY A 235 13.59 -14.94 23.38
N TYR A 236 14.41 -14.91 22.33
CA TYR A 236 15.74 -15.48 22.34
C TYR A 236 16.67 -14.80 23.35
N LEU A 237 16.67 -13.46 23.41
CA LEU A 237 17.44 -12.71 24.40
C LEU A 237 16.99 -13.03 25.84
N ARG A 238 15.68 -13.17 26.08
CA ARG A 238 15.17 -13.58 27.39
C ARG A 238 15.67 -14.96 27.80
N SER A 239 15.73 -15.90 26.86
CA SER A 239 16.22 -17.26 27.14
C SER A 239 17.68 -17.32 27.57
N THR A 240 18.50 -16.33 27.16
CA THR A 240 19.91 -16.22 27.58
C THR A 240 20.06 -15.49 28.91
N LEU A 241 19.23 -14.48 29.19
CA LEU A 241 19.29 -13.69 30.42
C LEU A 241 18.67 -14.38 31.66
N THR A 242 17.68 -15.25 31.48
CA THR A 242 16.98 -15.99 32.55
C THR A 242 17.77 -17.18 33.11
N ALA A 243 19.07 -17.26 32.84
CA ALA A 243 19.92 -18.36 33.29
C ALA A 243 20.21 -18.27 34.80
N SER A 244 19.86 -19.31 35.56
CA SER A 244 20.29 -19.48 36.96
C SER A 244 21.80 -19.68 37.08
N GLU A 245 22.38 -19.36 38.24
CA GLU A 245 23.83 -19.48 38.52
C GLU A 245 24.40 -20.87 38.22
N ASP A 246 23.66 -21.94 38.52
CA ASP A 246 24.04 -23.34 38.21
C ASP A 246 24.21 -23.64 36.71
N THR A 247 23.72 -22.77 35.83
CA THR A 247 23.66 -23.02 34.38
C THR A 247 24.57 -22.09 33.56
N GLN A 248 25.45 -21.31 34.22
CA GLN A 248 26.42 -20.45 33.54
C GLN A 248 27.39 -21.23 32.62
N ARG A 249 27.70 -22.49 32.93
CA ARG A 249 28.52 -23.38 32.08
C ARG A 249 27.88 -23.72 30.72
N LEU A 250 26.59 -23.45 30.54
CA LEU A 250 25.82 -23.72 29.31
C LEU A 250 25.42 -22.45 28.55
N LEU A 251 26.00 -21.29 28.89
CA LEU A 251 25.69 -20.02 28.22
C LEU A 251 26.10 -20.04 26.74
N GLY A 252 27.27 -20.59 26.40
CA GLY A 252 27.77 -20.69 25.02
C GLY A 252 26.83 -21.50 24.11
N PRO A 253 26.47 -22.75 24.46
CA PRO A 253 25.49 -23.54 23.71
C PRO A 253 24.13 -22.87 23.58
N ARG A 254 23.64 -22.18 24.63
CA ARG A 254 22.36 -21.45 24.57
C ARG A 254 22.41 -20.28 23.61
N LEU A 255 23.47 -19.47 23.68
CA LEU A 255 23.69 -18.36 22.76
C LEU A 255 23.77 -18.86 21.33
N PHE A 256 24.46 -19.99 21.09
CA PHE A 256 24.49 -20.64 19.78
C PHE A 256 23.09 -21.02 19.30
N VAL A 257 22.28 -21.74 20.10
CA VAL A 257 20.91 -22.10 19.70
C VAL A 257 20.02 -20.87 19.49
N ALA A 258 20.15 -19.84 20.31
CA ALA A 258 19.42 -18.58 20.17
C ALA A 258 19.79 -17.84 18.87
N LEU A 259 21.10 -17.72 18.58
CA LEU A 259 21.60 -17.10 17.36
C LEU A 259 21.21 -17.91 16.11
N THR A 260 21.38 -19.23 16.14
CA THR A 260 20.94 -20.11 15.04
C THR A 260 19.44 -19.98 14.82
N GLY A 261 18.64 -19.99 15.89
CA GLY A 261 17.19 -19.80 15.79
C GLY A 261 16.80 -18.46 15.19
N MET A 262 17.48 -17.38 15.58
CA MET A 262 17.27 -16.04 15.02
C MET A 262 17.70 -15.97 13.55
N ILE A 263 18.87 -16.50 13.20
CA ILE A 263 19.36 -16.56 11.82
C ILE A 263 18.37 -17.34 10.94
N CYS A 264 17.90 -18.50 11.39
CA CYS A 264 16.90 -19.27 10.65
C CYS A 264 15.60 -18.47 10.46
N ALA A 265 15.13 -17.73 11.47
CA ALA A 265 13.93 -16.91 11.35
C ALA A 265 14.13 -15.74 10.36
N VAL A 266 15.26 -15.04 10.43
CA VAL A 266 15.61 -13.95 9.49
C VAL A 266 15.71 -14.49 8.07
N THR A 267 16.44 -15.59 7.86
CA THR A 267 16.59 -16.22 6.54
C THR A 267 15.23 -16.66 5.99
N ALA A 268 14.37 -17.25 6.82
CA ALA A 268 13.04 -17.66 6.40
C ALA A 268 12.15 -16.46 6.00
N MET A 269 12.25 -15.34 6.72
CA MET A 269 11.57 -14.09 6.34
C MET A 269 12.08 -13.56 5.00
N LEU A 270 13.40 -13.46 4.81
CA LEU A 270 14.00 -12.96 3.57
C LEU A 270 13.68 -13.85 2.37
N LEU A 271 13.74 -15.17 2.54
CA LEU A 271 13.32 -16.12 1.52
C LEU A 271 11.84 -15.97 1.18
N SER A 272 10.99 -15.71 2.17
CA SER A 272 9.56 -15.44 1.94
C SER A 272 9.34 -14.13 1.17
N TRP A 273 10.08 -13.06 1.50
CA TRP A 273 10.02 -11.81 0.74
C TRP A 273 10.46 -11.98 -0.72
N LEU A 274 11.52 -12.75 -0.96
CA LEU A 274 11.96 -13.11 -2.32
C LEU A 274 10.88 -13.94 -3.04
N LEU A 275 10.38 -14.97 -2.36
CA LEU A 275 9.41 -15.92 -2.90
C LEU A 275 8.12 -15.22 -3.33
N PHE A 276 7.64 -14.24 -2.57
CA PHE A 276 6.38 -13.55 -2.81
C PHE A 276 6.53 -12.19 -3.50
N GLY A 277 7.75 -11.79 -3.89
CA GLY A 277 7.99 -10.59 -4.67
C GLY A 277 8.03 -9.28 -3.87
N PHE A 278 8.04 -9.34 -2.53
CA PHE A 278 8.31 -8.17 -1.69
C PHE A 278 9.75 -7.70 -1.82
N LEU A 279 10.70 -8.62 -2.04
CA LEU A 279 12.12 -8.33 -2.29
C LEU A 279 12.49 -8.76 -3.72
N ARG A 280 12.76 -7.78 -4.58
CA ARG A 280 13.39 -7.86 -5.90
C ARG A 280 14.85 -7.32 -5.84
N PRO A 281 15.88 -8.18 -5.80
CA PRO A 281 17.27 -7.74 -5.74
C PRO A 281 17.72 -6.90 -6.95
N ASN A 282 17.11 -7.13 -8.11
CA ASN A 282 17.45 -6.45 -9.37
C ASN A 282 16.76 -5.08 -9.53
N ASP A 283 16.00 -4.64 -8.53
CA ASP A 283 15.29 -3.36 -8.58
C ASP A 283 15.29 -2.68 -7.19
N PRO A 284 16.46 -2.26 -6.69
CA PRO A 284 16.59 -1.63 -5.37
C PRO A 284 15.84 -0.28 -5.28
N GLY A 285 15.62 0.40 -6.41
CA GLY A 285 14.84 1.63 -6.48
C GLY A 285 13.37 1.44 -6.08
N ALA A 286 12.81 0.24 -6.24
CA ALA A 286 11.44 -0.08 -5.85
C ALA A 286 11.18 0.06 -4.33
N TYR A 287 12.22 0.13 -3.48
CA TYR A 287 12.04 0.27 -2.04
C TYR A 287 11.98 1.70 -1.54
N ALA A 288 12.41 2.66 -2.36
CA ALA A 288 12.30 4.06 -2.03
C ALA A 288 10.82 4.43 -1.87
N GLY A 289 10.47 5.09 -0.77
CA GLY A 289 9.09 5.44 -0.45
C GLY A 289 8.99 6.85 0.10
N ILE A 290 7.85 7.49 -0.11
CA ILE A 290 7.56 8.78 0.53
C ILE A 290 6.75 8.51 1.80
N GLY A 291 7.03 9.27 2.87
CA GLY A 291 6.19 9.30 4.07
C GLY A 291 6.91 9.06 5.41
N TYR A 292 8.15 8.57 5.42
CA TYR A 292 8.86 8.35 6.69
C TYR A 292 9.14 9.69 7.39
N GLY A 293 8.68 9.82 8.63
CA GLY A 293 8.66 11.10 9.37
C GLY A 293 7.37 11.91 9.17
N LEU A 294 6.78 11.96 7.97
CA LEU A 294 5.47 12.61 7.75
C LEU A 294 4.32 11.82 8.40
N VAL A 295 4.44 10.50 8.41
CA VAL A 295 3.46 9.52 8.90
C VAL A 295 3.93 8.97 10.26
N SER A 296 4.30 9.89 11.16
CA SER A 296 4.86 9.55 12.47
C SER A 296 3.80 9.43 13.57
N MET A 297 4.18 8.75 14.66
CA MET A 297 3.34 8.65 15.85
C MET A 297 3.26 10.00 16.58
N ASN A 298 2.06 10.37 17.01
CA ASN A 298 1.88 11.42 18.01
C ASN A 298 2.15 10.84 19.40
N LEU A 299 2.87 11.55 20.26
CA LEU A 299 3.15 11.10 21.63
C LEU A 299 1.87 10.93 22.47
N LEU A 300 0.79 11.63 22.13
CA LEU A 300 -0.52 11.45 22.76
C LEU A 300 -1.29 10.24 22.21
N ALA A 301 -0.85 9.60 21.12
CA ALA A 301 -1.58 8.52 20.45
C ALA A 301 -2.03 7.38 21.38
N PRO A 302 -1.30 6.96 22.44
CA PRO A 302 -1.78 5.93 23.37
C PRO A 302 -3.06 6.28 24.13
N ILE A 303 -3.36 7.58 24.30
CA ILE A 303 -4.51 8.09 25.05
C ILE A 303 -5.44 8.98 24.21
N ASP A 304 -5.07 9.29 22.97
CA ASP A 304 -5.84 10.14 22.07
C ASP A 304 -6.62 9.28 21.06
N PRO A 305 -7.97 9.38 21.04
CA PRO A 305 -8.79 8.71 20.03
C PRO A 305 -8.72 9.37 18.64
N MET A 306 -7.97 10.47 18.48
CA MET A 306 -7.68 11.15 17.21
C MET A 306 -8.96 11.57 16.48
N PHE A 307 -9.22 11.16 15.23
CA PHE A 307 -10.41 11.61 14.48
C PHE A 307 -11.72 10.96 14.95
N PHE A 308 -11.63 9.88 15.74
CA PHE A 308 -12.78 9.04 16.04
C PHE A 308 -13.43 9.49 17.36
N PRO A 309 -14.75 9.74 17.38
CA PRO A 309 -15.43 10.10 18.62
C PRO A 309 -15.32 8.96 19.64
N ALA A 310 -14.80 9.27 20.83
CA ALA A 310 -14.68 8.36 21.97
C ALA A 310 -15.63 8.77 23.10
N LEU A 311 -15.81 7.90 24.10
CA LEU A 311 -16.82 8.10 25.15
C LEU A 311 -16.46 9.25 26.10
N LEU A 312 -15.19 9.31 26.55
CA LEU A 312 -14.73 10.26 27.57
C LEU A 312 -13.59 11.16 27.07
N LEU A 313 -12.59 10.57 26.42
CA LEU A 313 -11.40 11.29 25.98
C LEU A 313 -11.74 12.10 24.72
N ARG A 314 -11.42 13.39 24.74
CA ARG A 314 -11.62 14.27 23.60
C ARG A 314 -10.49 14.11 22.60
N GLN A 315 -10.88 14.19 21.34
CA GLN A 315 -9.98 14.27 20.20
C GLN A 315 -8.99 15.42 20.39
N GLN A 316 -7.71 15.16 20.19
CA GLN A 316 -6.69 16.21 20.21
C GLN A 316 -6.43 16.72 18.80
N SER A 317 -5.98 17.97 18.71
CA SER A 317 -5.48 18.53 17.45
C SER A 317 -4.23 17.76 16.99
N TYR A 318 -3.98 17.72 15.70
CA TYR A 318 -2.88 16.97 15.08
C TYR A 318 -2.18 17.82 14.02
N VAL A 319 -0.96 17.45 13.65
CA VAL A 319 -0.14 18.21 12.69
C VAL A 319 -0.56 17.92 11.25
N SER A 320 -0.95 16.68 10.96
CA SER A 320 -1.35 16.27 9.60
C SER A 320 -2.33 15.10 9.61
N ARG A 321 -3.24 15.07 8.63
CA ARG A 321 -4.16 13.93 8.41
C ARG A 321 -3.42 12.62 8.16
N PHE A 322 -2.19 12.68 7.63
CA PHE A 322 -1.37 11.51 7.36
C PHE A 322 -0.90 10.79 8.64
N GLN A 323 -1.02 11.41 9.82
CA GLN A 323 -0.70 10.76 11.10
C GLN A 323 -1.69 9.67 11.51
N VAL A 324 -2.74 9.43 10.71
CA VAL A 324 -3.73 8.34 10.93
C VAL A 324 -3.07 6.97 11.12
N GLU A 325 -1.97 6.73 10.41
CA GLU A 325 -1.21 5.48 10.52
C GLU A 325 -0.46 5.32 11.83
N GLY A 326 -0.23 6.43 12.54
CA GLY A 326 0.30 6.47 13.90
C GLY A 326 -0.76 6.31 14.98
N TYR A 327 -2.01 5.99 14.63
CA TYR A 327 -3.08 5.70 15.58
C TYR A 327 -2.72 4.51 16.46
N ASN A 328 -2.49 4.79 17.74
CA ASN A 328 -2.00 3.83 18.73
C ASN A 328 -2.83 3.84 20.03
N TYR A 329 -4.09 4.26 19.95
CA TYR A 329 -4.99 4.39 21.10
C TYR A 329 -5.24 3.06 21.80
N PHE A 330 -5.07 3.01 23.13
CA PHE A 330 -5.36 1.80 23.92
C PHE A 330 -6.87 1.55 24.07
N GLY A 331 -7.68 2.59 24.01
CA GLY A 331 -9.10 2.55 24.33
C GLY A 331 -9.40 2.70 25.81
N LEU A 332 -10.53 3.33 26.09
CA LEU A 332 -10.91 3.73 27.45
C LEU A 332 -11.00 2.54 28.40
N GLY A 333 -11.48 1.38 27.95
CA GLY A 333 -11.62 0.18 28.78
C GLY A 333 -10.27 -0.31 29.31
N VAL A 334 -9.27 -0.38 28.43
CA VAL A 334 -7.89 -0.78 28.80
C VAL A 334 -7.24 0.28 29.68
N LEU A 335 -7.43 1.57 29.38
CA LEU A 335 -6.90 2.67 30.18
C LEU A 335 -7.47 2.68 31.60
N LEU A 336 -8.78 2.50 31.77
CA LEU A 336 -9.42 2.41 33.08
C LEU A 336 -8.95 1.18 33.87
N LEU A 337 -8.76 0.04 33.20
CA LEU A 337 -8.20 -1.15 33.84
C LEU A 337 -6.77 -0.88 34.34
N GLY A 338 -5.92 -0.28 33.51
CA GLY A 338 -4.56 0.11 33.89
C GLY A 338 -4.54 1.11 35.05
N PHE A 339 -5.41 2.12 35.02
CA PHE A 339 -5.55 3.10 36.10
C PHE A 339 -6.00 2.46 37.41
N ALA A 340 -6.98 1.54 37.36
CA ALA A 340 -7.44 0.82 38.54
C ALA A 340 -6.36 -0.08 39.16
N VAL A 341 -5.50 -0.69 38.33
CA VAL A 341 -4.33 -1.45 38.78
C VAL A 341 -3.31 -0.53 39.47
N LEU A 342 -3.00 0.61 38.85
CA LEU A 342 -2.03 1.59 39.37
C LEU A 342 -2.47 2.17 40.72
N ILE A 343 -3.76 2.48 40.91
CA ILE A 343 -4.27 2.97 42.20
C ILE A 343 -4.18 1.91 43.28
N ARG A 344 -4.54 0.66 42.96
CA ARG A 344 -4.62 -0.40 43.97
C ARG A 344 -3.25 -0.90 44.42
N GLN A 345 -2.30 -1.08 43.52
CA GLN A 345 -0.97 -1.61 43.86
C GLN A 345 0.18 -0.99 43.04
N PRO A 346 0.50 0.30 43.25
CA PRO A 346 1.54 0.98 42.48
C PRO A 346 2.94 0.37 42.71
N ARG A 347 3.23 -0.04 43.95
CA ARG A 347 4.53 -0.65 44.32
C ARG A 347 4.77 -1.98 43.61
N MET A 348 3.71 -2.76 43.40
CA MET A 348 3.80 -4.06 42.73
C MET A 348 4.08 -3.89 41.24
N VAL A 349 3.43 -2.91 40.61
CA VAL A 349 3.68 -2.54 39.21
C VAL A 349 5.14 -2.14 39.04
N LEU A 350 5.63 -1.20 39.85
CA LEU A 350 7.04 -0.79 39.85
C LEU A 350 7.98 -1.99 40.03
N ALA A 351 7.72 -2.87 41.00
CA ALA A 351 8.55 -4.04 41.23
C ALA A 351 8.63 -5.01 40.04
N HIS A 352 7.53 -5.20 39.30
CA HIS A 352 7.52 -6.06 38.11
C HIS A 352 8.19 -5.41 36.91
N LEU A 353 8.11 -4.08 36.76
CA LEU A 353 8.77 -3.35 35.68
C LEU A 353 10.31 -3.44 35.75
N PHE A 354 10.88 -3.57 36.95
CA PHE A 354 12.34 -3.65 37.16
C PHE A 354 12.89 -5.08 37.31
N GLN A 355 12.10 -6.12 37.02
CA GLN A 355 12.62 -7.50 37.00
C GLN A 355 13.58 -7.71 35.82
N ARG A 356 14.68 -8.44 36.06
CA ARG A 356 15.68 -8.76 35.02
C ARG A 356 15.07 -9.45 33.80
N ASP A 357 14.07 -10.29 34.02
CA ASP A 357 13.40 -11.05 32.95
C ASP A 357 12.54 -10.18 32.03
N ALA A 358 12.18 -8.96 32.47
CA ALA A 358 11.41 -7.99 31.69
C ALA A 358 12.28 -7.15 30.74
N TRP A 359 13.61 -7.14 30.93
CA TRP A 359 14.52 -6.29 30.16
C TRP A 359 14.44 -6.48 28.63
N PRO A 360 14.38 -7.70 28.07
CA PRO A 360 14.23 -7.87 26.62
C PRO A 360 12.91 -7.31 26.07
N GLY A 361 11.83 -7.36 26.87
CA GLY A 361 10.55 -6.76 26.52
C GLY A 361 10.64 -5.23 26.53
N TRP A 362 11.31 -4.66 27.53
CA TRP A 362 11.59 -3.21 27.58
C TRP A 362 12.47 -2.73 26.44
N LEU A 363 13.49 -3.51 26.05
CA LEU A 363 14.33 -3.19 24.91
C LEU A 363 13.50 -3.05 23.63
N VAL A 364 12.60 -4.00 23.37
CA VAL A 364 11.67 -3.91 22.23
C VAL A 364 10.71 -2.74 22.39
N PHE A 365 10.12 -2.55 23.57
CA PHE A 365 9.20 -1.44 23.84
C PHE A 365 9.85 -0.08 23.51
N VAL A 366 11.05 0.16 24.04
CA VAL A 366 11.78 1.42 23.83
C VAL A 366 12.24 1.53 22.38
N ALA A 367 12.86 0.50 21.81
CA ALA A 367 13.34 0.54 20.42
C ALA A 367 12.21 0.80 19.42
N CYS A 368 11.08 0.09 19.53
CA CYS A 368 9.90 0.30 18.68
C CYS A 368 9.29 1.69 18.86
N THR A 369 9.26 2.22 20.09
CA THR A 369 8.75 3.57 20.35
C THR A 369 9.67 4.65 19.75
N LEU A 370 10.98 4.51 19.91
CA LEU A 370 11.96 5.42 19.31
C LEU A 370 11.91 5.36 17.78
N LEU A 371 11.75 4.18 17.21
CA LEU A 371 11.54 4.00 15.77
C LEU A 371 10.27 4.70 15.29
N ALA A 372 9.18 4.61 16.04
CA ALA A 372 7.92 5.27 15.70
C ALA A 372 8.02 6.82 15.71
N LEU A 373 8.93 7.37 16.50
CA LEU A 373 9.18 8.81 16.68
C LEU A 373 10.40 9.34 15.92
N THR A 374 11.19 8.50 15.23
CA THR A 374 12.61 8.78 14.89
C THR A 374 12.86 10.13 14.21
N LEU A 375 12.28 10.40 13.05
CA LEU A 375 12.57 11.63 12.31
C LEU A 375 11.68 12.80 12.73
N LYS A 376 10.46 12.53 13.21
CA LYS A 376 9.51 13.58 13.59
C LYS A 376 8.68 13.12 14.77
N ALA A 377 8.76 13.86 15.88
CA ALA A 377 7.90 13.66 17.03
C ALA A 377 6.92 14.83 17.18
N THR A 378 5.67 14.50 17.52
CA THR A 378 4.58 15.47 17.68
C THR A 378 3.84 15.24 18.99
N VAL A 379 3.30 16.31 19.59
CA VAL A 379 2.39 16.29 20.73
C VAL A 379 1.19 17.15 20.37
N GLY A 380 0.03 16.52 20.19
CA GLY A 380 -1.12 17.21 19.64
C GLY A 380 -0.78 17.88 18.30
N SER A 381 -1.06 19.18 18.17
CA SER A 381 -0.73 19.99 16.99
C SER A 381 0.70 20.54 16.97
N HIS A 382 1.52 20.24 17.98
CA HIS A 382 2.88 20.78 18.07
C HIS A 382 3.91 19.76 17.58
N VAL A 383 4.79 20.19 16.68
CA VAL A 383 5.98 19.43 16.28
C VAL A 383 7.08 19.70 17.32
N ILE A 384 7.56 18.67 18.01
CA ILE A 384 8.68 18.80 18.97
C ILE A 384 9.99 18.96 18.20
N TYR A 385 10.20 18.08 17.21
CA TYR A 385 11.36 18.11 16.33
C TYR A 385 11.00 17.54 14.96
N ASP A 386 11.73 17.98 13.95
CA ASP A 386 11.69 17.48 12.57
C ASP A 386 13.14 17.38 12.08
N LEU A 387 13.67 16.16 12.02
CA LEU A 387 15.07 15.87 11.74
C LEU A 387 15.25 15.45 10.29
N HIS A 388 16.16 16.13 9.60
CA HIS A 388 16.62 15.73 8.28
C HIS A 388 17.75 14.71 8.44
N ALA A 389 17.56 13.50 7.92
CA ALA A 389 18.58 12.46 7.90
C ALA A 389 19.31 12.47 6.53
N PRO A 390 20.59 12.05 6.48
CA PRO A 390 21.31 11.95 5.22
C PRO A 390 20.66 10.89 4.29
N PRO A 391 20.78 11.03 2.96
CA PRO A 391 20.06 10.21 1.99
C PRO A 391 20.16 8.68 2.20
N PRO A 392 21.32 8.09 2.58
CA PRO A 392 21.40 6.65 2.82
C PRO A 392 20.51 6.18 3.99
N ILE A 393 20.39 6.99 5.04
CA ILE A 393 19.53 6.68 6.19
C ILE A 393 18.07 6.84 5.78
N VAL A 394 17.73 7.91 5.06
CA VAL A 394 16.37 8.13 4.56
C VAL A 394 15.93 6.98 3.66
N GLN A 395 16.77 6.49 2.76
CA GLN A 395 16.44 5.35 1.89
C GLN A 395 16.05 4.10 2.68
N VAL A 396 16.82 3.74 3.72
CA VAL A 396 16.51 2.57 4.56
C VAL A 396 15.23 2.79 5.36
N LEU A 397 15.08 3.96 5.98
CA LEU A 397 13.91 4.28 6.78
C LEU A 397 12.64 4.40 5.91
N SER A 398 12.78 4.95 4.70
CA SER A 398 11.69 5.16 3.74
C SER A 398 10.99 3.86 3.32
N ALA A 399 11.69 2.73 3.40
CA ALA A 399 11.10 1.41 3.19
C ALA A 399 9.96 1.14 4.19
N PHE A 400 9.98 1.75 5.38
CA PHE A 400 8.96 1.67 6.42
C PHE A 400 8.02 2.90 6.43
N ARG A 401 7.82 3.61 5.30
CA ARG A 401 6.83 4.68 5.04
C ARG A 401 6.13 5.26 6.29
N ALA A 402 5.18 4.53 6.88
CA ALA A 402 4.53 4.86 8.15
C ALA A 402 5.34 4.42 9.38
N SER A 403 6.16 5.32 9.94
CA SER A 403 6.92 5.02 11.17
C SER A 403 6.00 4.76 12.36
N GLY A 404 4.83 5.40 12.43
CA GLY A 404 3.89 5.24 13.54
C GLY A 404 3.39 3.80 13.78
N ARG A 405 3.39 2.95 12.76
CA ARG A 405 3.03 1.52 12.85
C ARG A 405 4.07 0.70 13.65
N LEU A 406 5.29 1.20 13.79
CA LEU A 406 6.37 0.51 14.48
C LEU A 406 6.13 0.38 16.00
N PHE A 407 5.16 1.10 16.55
CA PHE A 407 4.77 1.04 17.97
C PHE A 407 3.97 -0.22 18.35
N TRP A 408 3.41 -0.99 17.41
CA TRP A 408 2.48 -2.09 17.75
C TRP A 408 3.06 -3.19 18.68
N PRO A 409 4.35 -3.60 18.58
CA PRO A 409 4.93 -4.51 19.58
C PRO A 409 4.92 -3.90 20.99
N ALA A 410 5.25 -2.61 21.11
CA ALA A 410 5.19 -1.88 22.38
C ALA A 410 3.75 -1.79 22.90
N PHE A 411 2.78 -1.51 22.02
CA PHE A 411 1.36 -1.53 22.34
C PHE A 411 0.91 -2.87 22.94
N TYR A 412 1.20 -3.99 22.28
CA TYR A 412 0.77 -5.30 22.74
C TYR A 412 1.52 -5.78 24.00
N LEU A 413 2.79 -5.40 24.17
CA LEU A 413 3.53 -5.61 25.42
C LEU A 413 2.87 -4.86 26.59
N ALA A 414 2.50 -3.59 26.40
CA ALA A 414 1.82 -2.80 27.42
C ALA A 414 0.43 -3.38 27.76
N LEU A 415 -0.36 -3.76 26.76
CA LEU A 415 -1.66 -4.40 26.97
C LEU A 415 -1.52 -5.71 27.76
N ALA A 416 -0.56 -6.57 27.39
CA ALA A 416 -0.28 -7.79 28.13
C ALA A 416 0.18 -7.52 29.57
N GLY A 417 1.01 -6.49 29.78
CA GLY A 417 1.44 -6.04 31.10
C GLY A 417 0.27 -5.58 31.98
N ILE A 418 -0.66 -4.79 31.42
CA ILE A 418 -1.87 -4.32 32.12
C ILE A 418 -2.73 -5.52 32.55
N VAL A 419 -2.98 -6.48 31.65
CA VAL A 419 -3.78 -7.67 31.98
C VAL A 419 -3.07 -8.55 33.02
N SER A 420 -1.76 -8.73 32.89
CA SER A 420 -0.97 -9.48 33.88
C SER A 420 -1.03 -8.83 35.27
N ALA A 421 -0.94 -7.51 35.34
CA ALA A 421 -1.03 -6.79 36.60
C ALA A 421 -2.47 -6.81 37.16
N ALA A 422 -3.49 -6.73 36.30
CA ALA A 422 -4.89 -6.89 36.69
C ALA A 422 -5.17 -8.26 37.31
N PHE A 423 -4.55 -9.33 36.81
CA PHE A 423 -4.67 -10.66 37.42
C PHE A 423 -4.18 -10.67 38.87
N ILE A 424 -3.04 -10.05 39.14
CA ILE A 424 -2.47 -10.01 40.49
C ILE A 424 -3.34 -9.16 41.42
N VAL A 425 -3.85 -8.03 40.94
CA VAL A 425 -4.64 -7.07 41.74
C VAL A 425 -6.07 -7.57 42.02
N PHE A 426 -6.76 -8.10 41.00
CA PHE A 426 -8.17 -8.48 41.10
C PHE A 426 -8.37 -9.97 41.42
N GLY A 427 -7.33 -10.79 41.29
CA GLY A 427 -7.37 -12.23 41.59
C GLY A 427 -8.54 -12.93 40.90
N ARG A 428 -9.42 -13.54 41.69
CA ARG A 428 -10.63 -14.25 41.20
C ARG A 428 -11.59 -13.37 40.38
N TYR A 429 -11.54 -12.05 40.53
CA TYR A 429 -12.41 -11.11 39.83
C TYR A 429 -11.82 -10.56 38.53
N VAL A 430 -10.62 -11.01 38.13
CA VAL A 430 -9.95 -10.53 36.90
C VAL A 430 -10.84 -10.71 35.67
N ALA A 431 -11.57 -11.83 35.56
CA ALA A 431 -12.40 -12.10 34.41
C ALA A 431 -13.53 -11.07 34.31
N LEU A 432 -14.17 -10.76 35.44
CA LEU A 432 -15.19 -9.71 35.52
C LEU A 432 -14.59 -8.34 35.18
N ALA A 433 -13.41 -8.01 35.71
CA ALA A 433 -12.72 -6.75 35.41
C ALA A 433 -12.42 -6.61 33.90
N CYS A 434 -11.93 -7.67 33.26
CA CYS A 434 -11.68 -7.70 31.82
C CYS A 434 -12.98 -7.59 30.99
N VAL A 435 -14.06 -8.26 31.41
CA VAL A 435 -15.37 -8.14 30.74
C VAL A 435 -15.94 -6.73 30.87
N CYS A 436 -15.84 -6.11 32.05
CA CYS A 436 -16.25 -4.72 32.24
C CYS A 436 -15.41 -3.76 31.40
N ALA A 437 -14.08 -3.94 31.38
CA ALA A 437 -13.18 -3.17 30.53
C ALA A 437 -13.54 -3.33 29.04
N PHE A 438 -13.82 -4.55 28.60
CA PHE A 438 -14.25 -4.83 27.23
C PHE A 438 -15.59 -4.17 26.89
N ALA A 439 -16.57 -4.21 27.80
CA ALA A 439 -17.85 -3.55 27.60
C ALA A 439 -17.68 -2.03 27.43
N VAL A 440 -16.85 -1.39 28.27
CA VAL A 440 -16.50 0.03 28.11
C VAL A 440 -15.79 0.27 26.79
N GLN A 441 -14.81 -0.56 26.43
CA GLN A 441 -14.07 -0.48 25.17
C GLN A 441 -15.00 -0.51 23.95
N ILE A 442 -15.97 -1.43 23.94
CA ILE A 442 -16.92 -1.57 22.83
C ILE A 442 -17.80 -0.32 22.67
N VAL A 443 -18.17 0.34 23.78
CA VAL A 443 -18.91 1.60 23.76
C VAL A 443 -18.02 2.76 23.30
N ASP A 444 -16.80 2.81 23.79
CA ASP A 444 -15.79 3.82 23.46
C ASP A 444 -15.44 3.81 21.96
N LEU A 445 -15.28 2.63 21.37
CA LEU A 445 -14.95 2.46 19.95
C LEU A 445 -16.15 2.53 19.00
N ARG A 446 -17.32 2.99 19.47
CA ARG A 446 -18.50 3.15 18.59
C ARG A 446 -18.25 4.13 17.45
N GLY A 447 -17.51 5.22 17.68
CA GLY A 447 -17.15 6.20 16.66
C GLY A 447 -16.29 5.57 15.56
N LEU A 448 -15.17 4.96 15.94
CA LEU A 448 -14.26 4.26 15.02
C LEU A 448 -14.98 3.17 14.22
N ARG A 449 -15.78 2.33 14.88
CA ARG A 449 -16.54 1.27 14.19
C ARG A 449 -17.57 1.83 13.21
N LYS A 450 -18.23 2.94 13.56
CA LYS A 450 -19.16 3.61 12.64
C LYS A 450 -18.43 4.10 11.40
N GLU A 451 -17.22 4.65 11.56
CA GLU A 451 -16.40 5.06 10.42
C GLU A 451 -16.03 3.87 9.54
N VAL A 452 -15.50 2.78 10.12
CA VAL A 452 -15.21 1.55 9.37
C VAL A 452 -16.46 1.05 8.62
N ARG A 453 -17.62 1.04 9.28
CA ARG A 453 -18.87 0.62 8.63
C ARG A 453 -19.29 1.60 7.52
N HIS A 454 -19.13 2.89 7.74
CA HIS A 454 -19.41 3.93 6.75
C HIS A 454 -18.56 3.71 5.50
N THR A 455 -17.23 3.53 5.67
CA THR A 455 -16.29 3.24 4.58
C THR A 455 -16.77 2.12 3.64
N TRP A 456 -17.37 1.07 4.21
CA TRP A 456 -17.86 -0.11 3.48
C TRP A 456 -19.32 -0.05 3.02
N SER A 457 -20.13 0.86 3.57
CA SER A 457 -21.59 0.88 3.33
C SER A 457 -22.07 2.06 2.49
N SER A 458 -21.36 3.18 2.53
CA SER A 458 -21.78 4.44 1.91
C SER A 458 -20.73 5.10 1.03
N THR A 459 -19.49 4.61 1.04
CA THR A 459 -18.40 5.12 0.19
C THR A 459 -17.72 4.01 -0.63
N PRO A 460 -18.46 3.18 -1.39
CA PRO A 460 -17.83 2.32 -2.37
C PRO A 460 -17.21 3.15 -3.50
N ILE A 461 -16.20 2.59 -4.17
CA ILE A 461 -15.54 3.24 -5.31
C ILE A 461 -16.51 3.65 -6.43
N GLY A 462 -17.64 2.95 -6.58
CA GLY A 462 -18.72 3.31 -7.51
C GLY A 462 -19.47 4.61 -7.17
N VAL A 463 -19.47 5.02 -5.90
CA VAL A 463 -20.04 6.31 -5.45
C VAL A 463 -19.04 7.44 -5.66
N PHE A 464 -17.75 7.21 -5.45
CA PHE A 464 -16.71 8.21 -5.70
C PHE A 464 -16.51 8.52 -7.20
N SER A 465 -16.69 7.53 -8.06
CA SER A 465 -16.69 7.70 -9.53
C SER A 465 -18.02 8.23 -10.08
N GLY A 466 -18.99 8.58 -9.23
CA GLY A 466 -20.25 9.20 -9.64
C GLY A 466 -21.01 8.43 -10.72
N THR A 467 -21.41 7.18 -10.48
CA THR A 467 -22.17 6.32 -11.44
C THR A 467 -21.53 6.06 -12.81
N GLN A 468 -20.42 6.71 -13.17
CA GLN A 468 -19.77 6.55 -14.47
C GLN A 468 -19.18 5.14 -14.66
N MET A 469 -18.85 4.46 -13.56
CA MET A 469 -18.20 3.15 -13.58
C MET A 469 -19.02 2.02 -14.26
N ASP A 470 -20.35 2.01 -14.08
CA ASP A 470 -21.21 1.03 -14.75
C ASP A 470 -21.27 1.30 -16.27
N VAL A 471 -21.13 2.57 -16.68
CA VAL A 471 -21.12 2.96 -18.10
C VAL A 471 -19.85 2.44 -18.79
N PHE A 472 -18.68 2.66 -18.17
CA PHE A 472 -17.40 2.17 -18.71
C PHE A 472 -17.30 0.65 -18.74
N THR A 473 -17.74 -0.05 -17.69
CA THR A 473 -17.52 -1.50 -17.59
C THR A 473 -18.58 -2.31 -18.31
N ASN A 474 -19.85 -1.85 -18.38
CA ASN A 474 -20.95 -2.59 -19.00
C ASN A 474 -21.42 -2.00 -20.35
N GLY A 475 -20.81 -0.91 -20.82
CA GLY A 475 -21.15 -0.31 -22.12
C GLY A 475 -20.89 -1.27 -23.29
N PRO A 476 -21.76 -1.32 -24.31
CA PRO A 476 -21.64 -2.28 -25.41
C PRO A 476 -20.35 -2.12 -26.22
N VAL A 477 -19.85 -0.89 -26.36
CA VAL A 477 -18.58 -0.62 -27.07
C VAL A 477 -17.40 -1.16 -26.27
N TRP A 478 -17.37 -0.97 -24.95
CA TRP A 478 -16.30 -1.47 -24.09
C TRP A 478 -16.26 -3.00 -24.05
N GLN A 479 -17.42 -3.66 -24.05
CA GLN A 479 -17.53 -5.11 -24.13
C GLN A 479 -17.02 -5.64 -25.48
N ASP A 480 -17.37 -4.97 -26.59
CA ASP A 480 -16.86 -5.32 -27.92
C ASP A 480 -15.34 -5.16 -28.02
N ILE A 481 -14.79 -4.08 -27.46
CA ILE A 481 -13.34 -3.87 -27.37
C ILE A 481 -12.67 -5.00 -26.58
N ALA A 482 -13.26 -5.36 -25.44
CA ALA A 482 -12.71 -6.38 -24.59
C ALA A 482 -12.75 -7.79 -25.23
N HIS A 483 -13.65 -8.02 -26.18
CA HIS A 483 -13.68 -9.25 -26.98
C HIS A 483 -12.70 -9.25 -28.15
N ARG A 484 -12.38 -8.08 -28.74
CA ARG A 484 -11.53 -7.97 -29.94
C ARG A 484 -10.05 -7.81 -29.61
N TYR A 485 -9.72 -7.09 -28.55
CA TYR A 485 -8.36 -6.70 -28.22
C TYR A 485 -7.83 -7.47 -27.02
N ARG A 486 -6.53 -7.79 -27.06
CA ARG A 486 -5.85 -8.53 -25.99
C ARG A 486 -5.29 -7.60 -24.91
N HIS A 487 -4.96 -6.38 -25.30
CA HIS A 487 -4.28 -5.42 -24.46
C HIS A 487 -5.12 -4.14 -24.37
N LEU A 488 -5.27 -3.61 -23.15
CA LEU A 488 -5.81 -2.28 -22.90
C LEU A 488 -4.67 -1.39 -22.40
N VAL A 489 -4.42 -0.31 -23.12
CA VAL A 489 -3.38 0.67 -22.77
C VAL A 489 -4.06 1.99 -22.45
N VAL A 490 -3.77 2.52 -21.27
CA VAL A 490 -4.31 3.78 -20.74
C VAL A 490 -3.17 4.78 -20.65
N MET A 491 -3.35 5.96 -21.25
CA MET A 491 -2.33 6.99 -21.40
C MET A 491 -2.88 8.40 -21.08
N PRO A 492 -2.21 9.18 -20.22
CA PRO A 492 -1.12 8.77 -19.32
C PRO A 492 -1.55 7.63 -18.37
N ALA A 493 -0.62 6.74 -18.04
CA ALA A 493 -0.89 5.67 -17.06
C ALA A 493 -1.06 6.26 -15.65
N TRP A 494 -1.85 5.62 -14.80
CA TRP A 494 -2.20 6.15 -13.47
C TRP A 494 -0.98 6.40 -12.59
N GLN A 495 0.04 5.53 -12.69
CA GLN A 495 1.30 5.66 -11.96
C GLN A 495 2.18 6.83 -12.42
N CYS A 496 1.90 7.43 -13.58
CA CYS A 496 2.66 8.57 -14.11
C CYS A 496 2.19 9.89 -13.52
N GLU A 497 0.87 10.05 -13.40
CA GLU A 497 0.27 11.27 -12.88
C GLU A 497 -0.87 10.92 -11.93
N TRP A 498 -0.72 11.37 -10.69
CA TRP A 498 -1.64 11.08 -9.60
C TRP A 498 -2.94 11.85 -9.83
N ALA A 499 -3.88 11.20 -10.52
CA ALA A 499 -5.31 11.49 -10.61
C ALA A 499 -5.83 12.59 -11.57
N HIS A 500 -5.03 13.56 -12.04
CA HIS A 500 -5.59 14.71 -12.78
C HIS A 500 -5.57 14.59 -14.31
N GLU A 501 -4.59 13.91 -14.92
CA GLU A 501 -4.50 13.80 -16.39
C GLU A 501 -4.67 12.37 -16.92
N THR A 502 -4.68 11.36 -16.06
CA THR A 502 -4.94 9.98 -16.47
C THR A 502 -6.43 9.77 -16.82
N PRO A 503 -6.75 8.95 -17.84
CA PRO A 503 -8.13 8.57 -18.13
C PRO A 503 -8.88 8.08 -16.90
N GLY A 504 -10.10 8.56 -16.71
CA GLY A 504 -10.94 8.19 -15.55
C GLY A 504 -10.49 8.77 -14.20
N GLY A 505 -9.47 9.64 -14.20
CA GLY A 505 -8.98 10.37 -13.04
C GLY A 505 -8.46 9.48 -11.91
N GLU A 506 -8.72 9.87 -10.66
CA GLU A 506 -8.30 9.14 -9.45
C GLU A 506 -8.68 7.66 -9.47
N PHE A 507 -9.84 7.33 -10.03
CA PHE A 507 -10.37 5.96 -10.10
C PHE A 507 -10.11 5.25 -11.43
N GLY A 508 -9.32 5.84 -12.32
CA GLY A 508 -8.97 5.26 -13.62
C GLY A 508 -8.36 3.86 -13.51
N TYR A 509 -7.49 3.64 -12.51
CA TYR A 509 -6.89 2.33 -12.25
C TYR A 509 -7.94 1.24 -12.01
N TRP A 510 -9.07 1.58 -11.38
CA TRP A 510 -10.14 0.64 -11.07
C TRP A 510 -11.10 0.49 -12.24
N ILE A 511 -11.45 1.59 -12.91
CA ILE A 511 -12.36 1.58 -14.08
C ILE A 511 -11.80 0.68 -15.17
N PHE A 512 -10.59 0.97 -15.63
CA PHE A 512 -9.92 0.20 -16.69
C PHE A 512 -9.36 -1.12 -16.16
N GLY A 513 -8.97 -1.16 -14.88
CA GLY A 513 -8.61 -2.38 -14.17
C GLY A 513 -9.69 -3.44 -14.22
N LYS A 514 -10.89 -3.09 -13.75
CA LYS A 514 -12.03 -4.01 -13.71
C LYS A 514 -12.40 -4.47 -15.13
N LEU A 515 -12.49 -3.55 -16.08
CA LEU A 515 -12.76 -3.87 -17.49
C LEU A 515 -11.75 -4.88 -18.04
N ALA A 516 -10.45 -4.59 -17.92
CA ALA A 516 -9.41 -5.46 -18.43
C ALA A 516 -9.37 -6.82 -17.71
N GLY A 517 -9.51 -6.81 -16.38
CA GLY A 517 -9.44 -8.02 -15.56
C GLY A 517 -10.60 -8.99 -15.80
N GLU A 518 -11.85 -8.49 -15.84
CA GLU A 518 -13.04 -9.33 -16.08
C GLU A 518 -13.05 -9.95 -17.49
N HIS A 519 -12.43 -9.26 -18.46
CA HIS A 519 -12.30 -9.75 -19.84
C HIS A 519 -10.96 -10.38 -20.19
N ARG A 520 -10.08 -10.58 -19.20
CA ARG A 520 -8.76 -11.21 -19.36
C ARG A 520 -7.83 -10.49 -20.35
N MET A 521 -7.99 -9.18 -20.48
CA MET A 521 -7.04 -8.31 -21.15
C MET A 521 -5.83 -8.03 -20.25
N SER A 522 -4.72 -7.59 -20.82
CA SER A 522 -3.65 -6.97 -20.03
C SER A 522 -3.89 -5.47 -19.85
N LEU A 523 -3.24 -4.86 -18.87
CA LEU A 523 -3.34 -3.44 -18.56
C LEU A 523 -1.98 -2.85 -18.15
N ASN A 524 -1.62 -1.69 -18.69
CA ASN A 524 -0.40 -0.95 -18.32
C ASN A 524 -0.58 -0.02 -17.11
N SER A 525 -1.80 0.45 -16.86
CA SER A 525 -2.13 1.49 -15.87
C SER A 525 -2.66 0.87 -14.58
N PHE A 526 -2.01 1.15 -13.46
CA PHE A 526 -2.34 0.51 -12.18
C PHE A 526 -1.98 1.38 -10.98
N TYR A 527 -2.64 1.11 -9.85
CA TYR A 527 -2.30 1.68 -8.56
C TYR A 527 -1.48 0.68 -7.74
N ALA A 528 -0.22 1.02 -7.43
CA ALA A 528 0.63 0.24 -6.53
C ALA A 528 1.08 1.10 -5.35
N GLY A 529 1.21 0.49 -4.17
CA GLY A 529 1.82 1.11 -3.00
C GLY A 529 3.32 1.39 -3.17
N ARG A 530 3.94 0.82 -4.21
CA ARG A 530 5.30 1.09 -4.69
C ARG A 530 5.36 0.91 -6.20
N THR A 531 5.92 1.89 -6.90
CA THR A 531 6.26 1.79 -8.33
C THR A 531 7.74 2.06 -8.46
N SER A 532 8.47 1.20 -9.17
CA SER A 532 9.92 1.40 -9.29
C SER A 532 10.26 2.56 -10.21
N PRO A 533 11.40 3.25 -10.00
CA PRO A 533 11.84 4.30 -10.91
C PRO A 533 11.97 3.81 -12.36
N SER A 534 12.38 2.56 -12.56
CA SER A 534 12.48 1.97 -13.91
C SER A 534 11.12 1.72 -14.56
N GLN A 535 10.07 1.43 -13.78
CA GLN A 535 8.71 1.34 -14.30
C GLN A 535 8.14 2.71 -14.61
N ILE A 536 8.37 3.71 -13.76
CA ILE A 536 7.97 5.10 -14.02
C ILE A 536 8.64 5.60 -15.31
N ASP A 537 9.96 5.43 -15.44
CA ASP A 537 10.69 5.78 -16.66
C ASP A 537 10.11 5.10 -17.90
N TYR A 538 9.85 3.80 -17.83
CA TYR A 538 9.26 3.09 -18.96
C TYR A 538 7.85 3.57 -19.32
N PHE A 539 6.92 3.64 -18.36
CA PHE A 539 5.51 3.96 -18.65
C PHE A 539 5.27 5.42 -18.96
N CYS A 540 6.07 6.32 -18.39
CA CYS A 540 5.86 7.75 -18.46
C CYS A 540 6.77 8.43 -19.48
N GLN A 541 7.85 7.78 -19.91
CA GLN A 541 8.81 8.33 -20.88
C GLN A 541 8.95 7.44 -22.11
N THR A 542 9.38 6.19 -21.93
CA THR A 542 9.69 5.31 -23.08
C THR A 542 8.44 4.96 -23.88
N MET A 543 7.36 4.55 -23.20
CA MET A 543 6.14 4.08 -23.84
C MET A 543 5.40 5.17 -24.64
N PRO A 544 5.22 6.41 -24.14
CA PRO A 544 4.73 7.52 -24.97
C PRO A 544 5.60 7.74 -26.20
N ALA A 545 6.92 7.83 -26.05
CA ALA A 545 7.83 8.09 -27.18
C ALA A 545 7.76 6.96 -28.23
N ASP A 546 7.73 5.70 -27.81
CA ASP A 546 7.56 4.55 -28.70
C ASP A 546 6.26 4.63 -29.49
N LEU A 547 5.15 5.06 -28.87
CA LEU A 547 3.86 5.23 -29.54
C LEU A 547 3.88 6.39 -30.55
N GLN A 548 4.55 7.49 -30.22
CA GLN A 548 4.68 8.64 -31.12
C GLN A 548 5.53 8.31 -32.35
N GLN A 549 6.49 7.37 -32.22
CA GLN A 549 7.34 6.93 -33.33
C GLN A 549 6.72 5.79 -34.13
N SER A 550 6.13 4.80 -33.47
CA SER A 550 5.70 3.53 -34.07
C SER A 550 4.19 3.43 -34.32
N GLY A 551 3.39 4.36 -33.80
CA GLY A 551 1.94 4.31 -33.88
C GLY A 551 1.30 3.26 -32.97
N LEU A 552 0.02 2.97 -33.22
CA LEU A 552 -0.76 2.03 -32.40
C LEU A 552 -0.56 0.57 -32.84
N ALA A 553 -0.61 -0.37 -31.90
CA ALA A 553 -0.57 -1.81 -32.17
C ALA A 553 -1.96 -2.36 -32.57
N ASN A 554 -1.99 -3.41 -33.40
CA ASN A 554 -3.24 -4.01 -33.91
C ASN A 554 -4.04 -4.79 -32.85
N ASP A 555 -3.36 -5.35 -31.84
CA ASP A 555 -3.97 -6.19 -30.81
C ASP A 555 -4.28 -5.42 -29.51
N THR A 556 -4.16 -4.09 -29.57
CA THR A 556 -4.22 -3.20 -28.42
C THR A 556 -5.24 -2.08 -28.64
N ALA A 557 -6.11 -1.88 -27.66
CA ALA A 557 -6.97 -0.70 -27.57
C ALA A 557 -6.32 0.36 -26.67
N TYR A 558 -6.38 1.62 -27.09
CA TYR A 558 -5.73 2.73 -26.40
C TYR A 558 -6.77 3.73 -25.88
N VAL A 559 -6.64 4.12 -24.62
CA VAL A 559 -7.51 5.10 -23.97
C VAL A 559 -6.68 6.32 -23.62
N PHE A 560 -7.12 7.48 -24.11
CA PHE A 560 -6.52 8.78 -23.88
C PHE A 560 -7.50 9.72 -23.18
N GLN A 561 -6.97 10.63 -22.36
CA GLN A 561 -7.79 11.60 -21.64
C GLN A 561 -8.14 12.83 -22.50
N ARG A 562 -7.25 13.21 -23.42
CA ARG A 562 -7.32 14.47 -24.18
C ARG A 562 -7.05 14.23 -25.65
N ALA A 563 -7.63 15.07 -26.51
CA ALA A 563 -7.43 14.99 -27.95
C ALA A 563 -5.95 15.20 -28.31
N ALA A 564 -5.26 16.13 -27.63
CA ALA A 564 -3.84 16.38 -27.84
C ALA A 564 -2.97 15.12 -27.66
N HIS A 565 -3.28 14.22 -26.72
CA HIS A 565 -2.57 12.94 -26.58
C HIS A 565 -2.77 12.03 -27.80
N ALA A 566 -3.97 12.00 -28.37
CA ALA A 566 -4.25 11.21 -29.58
C ALA A 566 -3.59 11.82 -30.82
N TYR A 567 -3.63 13.15 -30.98
CA TYR A 567 -2.99 13.88 -32.08
C TYR A 567 -1.46 13.85 -32.04
N ALA A 568 -0.86 13.63 -30.87
CA ALA A 568 0.57 13.41 -30.73
C ALA A 568 1.05 12.09 -31.35
N ILE A 569 0.13 11.16 -31.65
CA ILE A 569 0.41 9.90 -32.33
C ILE A 569 0.24 10.10 -33.85
N PRO A 570 1.01 9.39 -34.72
CA PRO A 570 0.87 9.52 -36.17
C PRO A 570 -0.57 9.29 -36.68
N HIS A 571 -1.22 10.36 -37.14
CA HIS A 571 -2.67 10.43 -37.38
C HIS A 571 -3.20 9.50 -38.49
N ASN A 572 -2.38 9.15 -39.48
CA ASN A 572 -2.82 8.39 -40.66
C ASN A 572 -3.00 6.88 -40.43
N GLU A 573 -2.69 6.38 -39.23
CA GLU A 573 -2.67 4.94 -38.95
C GLU A 573 -3.67 4.48 -37.88
N HIS A 574 -4.49 5.38 -37.34
CA HIS A 574 -5.42 5.05 -36.27
C HIS A 574 -6.79 5.71 -36.42
N ALA A 575 -7.79 5.09 -35.80
CA ALA A 575 -9.16 5.57 -35.77
C ALA A 575 -9.59 5.75 -34.31
N CYS A 576 -10.08 6.93 -33.98
CA CYS A 576 -10.48 7.28 -32.62
C CYS A 576 -11.96 7.64 -32.53
N ARG A 577 -12.47 7.61 -31.30
CA ARG A 577 -13.82 8.04 -30.96
C ARG A 577 -13.86 8.57 -29.53
N VAL A 578 -14.64 9.63 -29.30
CA VAL A 578 -14.94 10.09 -27.94
C VAL A 578 -16.04 9.20 -27.37
N LEU A 579 -15.79 8.59 -26.21
CA LEU A 579 -16.70 7.67 -25.55
C LEU A 579 -16.63 7.88 -24.03
N ASP A 580 -17.77 8.16 -23.40
CA ASP A 580 -17.92 8.27 -21.94
C ASP A 580 -16.94 9.27 -21.28
N GLY A 581 -16.49 10.29 -22.01
CA GLY A 581 -15.57 11.31 -21.51
C GLY A 581 -14.09 10.98 -21.65
N VAL A 582 -13.75 9.87 -22.31
CA VAL A 582 -12.37 9.54 -22.74
C VAL A 582 -12.32 9.37 -24.25
N ILE A 583 -11.10 9.26 -24.79
CA ILE A 583 -10.86 9.03 -26.21
C ILE A 583 -10.34 7.61 -26.37
N LEU A 584 -11.09 6.80 -27.10
CA LEU A 584 -10.73 5.43 -27.40
C LEU A 584 -10.20 5.36 -28.84
N CYS A 585 -8.99 4.84 -29.01
CA CYS A 585 -8.33 4.70 -30.30
C CYS A 585 -7.87 3.27 -30.55
N VAL A 586 -7.95 2.87 -31.81
CA VAL A 586 -7.48 1.58 -32.33
C VAL A 586 -6.74 1.81 -33.64
N LYS A 587 -5.94 0.83 -34.09
CA LYS A 587 -5.31 0.90 -35.41
C LYS A 587 -6.39 0.92 -36.52
N ALA A 588 -6.18 1.73 -37.56
CA ALA A 588 -7.18 2.05 -38.57
C ALA A 588 -7.76 0.84 -39.33
N GLY A 589 -7.06 -0.30 -39.36
CA GLY A 589 -7.54 -1.54 -39.97
C GLY A 589 -8.82 -2.12 -39.34
N ASP A 590 -9.14 -1.75 -38.10
CA ASP A 590 -10.28 -2.27 -37.33
C ASP A 590 -11.39 -1.22 -37.11
N ALA A 591 -11.42 -0.14 -37.90
CA ALA A 591 -12.16 1.09 -37.66
C ALA A 591 -13.71 1.02 -37.72
N GLN A 592 -14.35 -0.15 -37.68
CA GLN A 592 -15.82 -0.22 -37.68
C GLN A 592 -16.40 0.45 -36.42
N GLY A 593 -16.97 1.65 -36.58
CA GLY A 593 -17.50 2.47 -35.47
C GLY A 593 -16.50 3.47 -34.87
N PHE A 594 -15.30 3.58 -35.46
CA PHE A 594 -14.24 4.53 -35.13
C PHE A 594 -13.95 5.46 -36.32
N GLY A 595 -13.38 6.65 -36.08
CA GLY A 595 -13.14 7.66 -37.11
C GLY A 595 -13.92 8.96 -36.89
N GLN A 596 -14.22 9.29 -35.63
CA GLN A 596 -14.74 10.59 -35.28
C GLN A 596 -13.62 11.62 -35.38
N ASP A 597 -13.92 12.80 -35.95
CA ASP A 597 -13.01 13.93 -35.89
C ASP A 597 -12.85 14.39 -34.43
N LEU A 598 -11.62 14.33 -33.93
CA LEU A 598 -11.26 14.72 -32.57
C LEU A 598 -10.98 16.22 -32.45
N SER A 599 -11.04 16.97 -33.55
CA SER A 599 -10.70 18.40 -33.60
C SER A 599 -11.52 19.22 -32.62
N ALA A 600 -12.78 18.83 -32.36
CA ALA A 600 -13.65 19.46 -31.38
C ALA A 600 -13.13 19.39 -29.92
N GLY A 601 -12.19 18.49 -29.63
CA GLY A 601 -11.51 18.38 -28.34
C GLY A 601 -10.21 19.18 -28.24
N LEU A 602 -9.83 19.90 -29.31
CA LEU A 602 -8.70 20.83 -29.32
C LEU A 602 -9.20 22.26 -29.16
N ILE A 603 -8.38 23.08 -28.50
CA ILE A 603 -8.62 24.51 -28.39
C ILE A 603 -8.32 25.23 -29.71
N GLU A 604 -9.23 26.10 -30.14
CA GLU A 604 -8.94 27.06 -31.23
C GLU A 604 -8.24 28.29 -30.66
N LEU A 605 -7.05 28.60 -31.17
CA LEU A 605 -6.27 29.75 -30.71
C LEU A 605 -6.70 31.04 -31.43
N PRO A 606 -7.12 32.09 -30.70
CA PRO A 606 -7.50 33.34 -31.33
C PRO A 606 -6.28 34.10 -31.86
N ILE A 607 -6.48 34.84 -32.95
CA ILE A 607 -5.45 35.73 -33.51
C ILE A 607 -5.25 36.94 -32.58
N GLY A 608 -4.00 37.30 -32.31
CA GLY A 608 -3.58 38.51 -31.61
C GLY A 608 -3.63 38.44 -30.09
N THR A 609 -4.15 37.36 -29.50
CA THR A 609 -4.29 37.18 -28.05
C THR A 609 -3.23 36.24 -27.48
N TRP A 610 -2.58 36.67 -26.40
CA TRP A 610 -1.71 35.79 -25.61
C TRP A 610 -2.53 34.83 -24.76
N VAL A 611 -2.28 33.54 -24.92
CA VAL A 611 -2.76 32.48 -24.03
C VAL A 611 -1.68 32.23 -22.99
N SER A 612 -1.95 32.54 -21.73
CA SER A 612 -1.03 32.28 -20.62
C SER A 612 -1.23 30.86 -20.08
N ILE A 613 -0.12 30.18 -19.78
CA ILE A 613 -0.12 28.81 -19.27
C ILE A 613 -0.13 28.77 -17.74
N GLY A 614 0.49 29.76 -17.08
CA GLY A 614 0.74 29.72 -15.63
C GLY A 614 -0.46 29.88 -14.70
N GLN A 615 -1.64 30.16 -15.25
CA GLN A 615 -2.89 30.12 -14.50
C GLN A 615 -3.75 29.08 -15.18
N SER A 616 -3.68 27.82 -14.73
CA SER A 616 -4.43 26.71 -15.33
C SER A 616 -5.88 27.15 -15.59
N THR A 617 -6.21 27.16 -16.87
CA THR A 617 -7.58 27.31 -17.35
C THR A 617 -7.97 26.00 -18.01
N PRO A 618 -9.26 25.61 -17.98
CA PRO A 618 -9.72 24.46 -18.73
C PRO A 618 -9.35 24.50 -20.23
N LEU A 619 -9.11 25.70 -20.76
CA LEU A 619 -8.66 25.97 -22.13
C LEU A 619 -7.17 25.65 -22.33
N SER A 620 -6.28 26.09 -21.44
CA SER A 620 -4.84 25.79 -21.55
C SER A 620 -4.54 24.31 -21.37
N ASP A 621 -5.33 23.59 -20.56
CA ASP A 621 -5.13 22.17 -20.29
C ASP A 621 -5.39 21.29 -21.53
N GLN A 622 -6.20 21.76 -22.48
CA GLN A 622 -6.49 21.04 -23.72
C GLN A 622 -5.35 21.11 -24.75
N LEU A 623 -4.36 21.98 -24.54
CA LEU A 623 -3.21 22.14 -25.45
C LEU A 623 -2.23 20.98 -25.34
N PHE A 624 -2.00 20.48 -24.13
CA PHE A 624 -0.84 19.65 -23.83
C PHE A 624 -1.09 18.19 -24.17
N GLY A 625 -0.17 17.62 -24.97
CA GLY A 625 0.00 16.19 -25.18
C GLY A 625 1.02 15.61 -24.20
N PHE A 626 1.84 14.66 -24.65
CA PHE A 626 2.86 14.04 -23.82
C PHE A 626 4.05 14.98 -23.53
N GLY A 627 4.80 14.68 -22.47
CA GLY A 627 6.09 15.31 -22.18
C GLY A 627 6.03 16.63 -21.40
N TRP A 628 4.93 16.90 -20.70
CA TRP A 628 4.76 18.10 -19.88
C TRP A 628 4.51 17.76 -18.41
N ASP A 629 5.10 18.50 -17.50
CA ASP A 629 4.94 18.36 -16.04
C ASP A 629 3.70 19.10 -15.52
N ALA A 630 3.35 19.06 -14.24
CA ALA A 630 2.20 19.82 -13.73
C ALA A 630 2.32 21.35 -13.96
N ASP A 631 1.19 22.06 -13.96
CA ASP A 631 1.16 23.51 -14.10
C ASP A 631 1.80 24.21 -12.90
N GLU A 632 2.60 25.25 -13.18
CA GLU A 632 3.17 26.16 -12.19
C GLU A 632 2.62 27.56 -12.40
N ALA A 633 2.66 28.42 -11.38
CA ALA A 633 2.07 29.77 -11.42
C ALA A 633 2.53 30.67 -12.59
N TRP A 634 3.64 30.33 -13.25
CA TRP A 634 4.22 31.06 -14.37
C TRP A 634 4.08 30.35 -15.73
N GLY A 635 3.86 29.02 -15.76
CA GLY A 635 3.88 28.20 -16.97
C GLY A 635 4.01 26.70 -16.69
N ARG A 636 4.41 25.92 -17.71
CA ARG A 636 4.55 24.45 -17.61
C ARG A 636 5.93 24.02 -18.12
N TRP A 637 6.63 23.20 -17.33
CA TRP A 637 7.91 22.60 -17.74
C TRP A 637 7.66 21.38 -18.64
N THR A 638 8.56 21.15 -19.59
CA THR A 638 8.70 19.85 -20.23
C THR A 638 9.22 18.84 -19.20
N SER A 639 8.72 17.60 -19.22
CA SER A 639 9.09 16.53 -18.29
C SER A 639 9.87 15.37 -18.97
N SER A 640 10.26 15.55 -20.23
CA SER A 640 10.84 14.49 -21.08
C SER A 640 11.83 15.04 -22.11
N HIS A 641 12.45 14.13 -22.88
CA HIS A 641 13.22 14.44 -24.09
C HIS A 641 12.35 14.79 -25.30
N GLU A 642 11.05 14.53 -25.23
CA GLU A 642 10.09 14.90 -26.28
C GLU A 642 8.85 15.50 -25.60
N ALA A 643 8.28 16.56 -26.18
CA ALA A 643 7.04 17.14 -25.68
C ALA A 643 6.18 17.69 -26.81
N ASP A 644 4.87 17.57 -26.67
CA ASP A 644 3.95 17.88 -27.77
C ASP A 644 2.77 18.73 -27.31
N LEU A 645 2.33 19.64 -28.16
CA LEU A 645 1.10 20.40 -27.95
C LEU A 645 0.31 20.47 -29.25
N SER A 646 -1.02 20.40 -29.15
CA SER A 646 -1.93 20.40 -30.29
C SER A 646 -3.02 21.44 -30.10
N PHE A 647 -3.35 22.16 -31.18
CA PHE A 647 -4.43 23.14 -31.19
C PHE A 647 -5.05 23.28 -32.59
N LEU A 648 -6.16 23.99 -32.67
CA LEU A 648 -6.77 24.42 -33.93
C LEU A 648 -6.32 25.82 -34.31
N ALA A 649 -5.86 25.96 -35.54
CA ALA A 649 -5.70 27.26 -36.18
C ALA A 649 -7.10 27.87 -36.45
N PRO A 650 -7.25 29.20 -36.35
CA PRO A 650 -8.53 29.89 -36.56
C PRO A 650 -9.03 29.78 -38.00
N GLY A 651 -8.12 29.51 -38.95
CA GLY A 651 -8.44 29.25 -40.35
C GLY A 651 -7.32 28.45 -41.02
N THR A 652 -7.41 28.29 -42.34
CA THR A 652 -6.43 27.55 -43.15
C THR A 652 -5.35 28.45 -43.76
N GLY A 653 -5.40 29.76 -43.50
CA GLY A 653 -4.42 30.73 -43.99
C GLY A 653 -3.13 30.69 -43.18
N ALA A 654 -2.05 31.19 -43.77
CA ALA A 654 -0.77 31.27 -43.07
C ALA A 654 -0.86 32.19 -41.84
N VAL A 655 -0.18 31.78 -40.76
CA VAL A 655 -0.14 32.52 -39.49
C VAL A 655 1.26 32.42 -38.89
N ARG A 656 1.62 33.39 -38.05
CA ARG A 656 2.86 33.35 -37.27
C ARG A 656 2.55 32.94 -35.84
N LEU A 657 3.15 31.85 -35.38
CA LEU A 657 3.08 31.40 -33.99
C LEU A 657 4.25 31.98 -33.20
N GLU A 658 3.95 32.63 -32.08
CA GLU A 658 4.93 33.12 -31.12
C GLU A 658 4.80 32.34 -29.81
N LEU A 659 5.94 31.84 -29.33
CA LEU A 659 6.07 31.10 -28.08
C LEU A 659 6.96 31.89 -27.12
N VAL A 660 6.51 32.11 -25.89
CA VAL A 660 7.39 32.62 -24.82
C VAL A 660 7.93 31.41 -24.06
N LEU A 661 9.20 31.11 -24.32
CA LEU A 661 9.91 29.98 -23.76
C LEU A 661 10.91 30.43 -22.71
N ASN A 662 11.09 29.60 -21.70
CA ASN A 662 12.17 29.65 -20.73
C ASN A 662 12.97 28.35 -20.82
N ALA A 663 14.26 28.33 -20.47
CA ALA A 663 15.04 27.10 -20.47
C ALA A 663 15.70 26.83 -19.12
N PHE A 664 15.77 25.56 -18.74
CA PHE A 664 16.64 25.13 -17.65
C PHE A 664 18.07 24.97 -18.18
N ALA A 665 18.76 26.11 -18.34
CA ALA A 665 20.10 26.19 -18.90
C ALA A 665 21.09 26.81 -17.89
N PRO A 666 21.58 26.05 -16.89
CA PRO A 666 22.70 26.51 -16.07
C PRO A 666 23.95 26.66 -16.95
N ALA A 667 24.92 27.46 -16.51
CA ALA A 667 26.08 27.86 -17.34
C ALA A 667 26.88 26.69 -17.94
N THR A 668 26.82 25.51 -17.34
CA THR A 668 27.53 24.29 -17.79
C THR A 668 26.68 23.38 -18.68
N HIS A 669 25.39 23.67 -18.87
CA HIS A 669 24.44 22.78 -19.53
C HIS A 669 23.40 23.58 -20.34
N PRO A 670 23.77 24.12 -21.52
CA PRO A 670 22.83 24.80 -22.39
C PRO A 670 21.77 23.82 -22.93
N GLN A 671 20.63 24.36 -23.35
CA GLN A 671 19.50 23.56 -23.85
C GLN A 671 19.30 23.78 -25.35
N HIS A 672 19.34 22.70 -26.14
CA HIS A 672 18.88 22.70 -27.52
C HIS A 672 17.45 22.15 -27.59
N ALA A 673 16.61 22.82 -28.37
CA ALA A 673 15.27 22.36 -28.70
C ALA A 673 15.05 22.40 -30.21
N GLN A 674 14.75 21.25 -30.79
CA GLN A 674 14.33 21.17 -32.19
C GLN A 674 12.79 21.22 -32.21
N ILE A 675 12.25 22.21 -32.90
CA ILE A 675 10.81 22.44 -32.99
C ILE A 675 10.34 22.03 -34.38
N SER A 676 9.38 21.11 -34.41
CA SER A 676 8.70 20.69 -35.63
C SER A 676 7.20 20.89 -35.51
N VAL A 677 6.53 21.08 -36.63
CA VAL A 677 5.08 21.29 -36.69
C VAL A 677 4.50 20.38 -37.76
N ASN A 678 3.52 19.55 -37.37
CA ASN A 678 2.94 18.50 -38.22
C ASN A 678 4.02 17.62 -38.89
N GLY A 679 5.09 17.31 -38.15
CA GLY A 679 6.23 16.51 -38.61
C GLY A 679 7.25 17.25 -39.47
N ARG A 680 6.99 18.49 -39.90
CA ARG A 680 7.96 19.31 -40.62
C ARG A 680 8.86 20.04 -39.63
N HIS A 681 10.17 19.84 -39.73
CA HIS A 681 11.13 20.62 -38.95
C HIS A 681 11.02 22.11 -39.30
N MET A 682 10.90 22.96 -38.27
CA MET A 682 10.74 24.42 -38.43
C MET A 682 11.94 25.20 -37.94
N LYS A 683 12.48 24.84 -36.77
CA LYS A 683 13.52 25.64 -36.11
C LYS A 683 14.32 24.86 -35.09
N ASP A 684 15.62 25.11 -35.03
CA ASP A 684 16.47 24.78 -33.89
C ASP A 684 16.60 26.02 -32.98
N TRP A 685 16.30 25.86 -31.69
CA TRP A 685 16.44 26.89 -30.68
C TRP A 685 17.50 26.48 -29.66
N LEU A 686 18.43 27.38 -29.35
CA LEU A 686 19.46 27.20 -28.35
C LEU A 686 19.28 28.26 -27.27
N SER A 687 19.16 27.83 -26.01
CA SER A 687 19.24 28.72 -24.85
C SER A 687 20.47 28.39 -24.01
N VAL A 688 21.22 29.42 -23.66
CA VAL A 688 22.43 29.32 -22.82
C VAL A 688 22.21 29.88 -21.42
N ASP A 689 21.04 30.46 -21.16
CA ASP A 689 20.61 30.95 -19.86
C ASP A 689 19.10 30.69 -19.63
N GLY A 690 18.64 30.99 -18.42
CA GLY A 690 17.24 30.87 -18.02
C GLY A 690 16.42 32.14 -18.26
N SER A 691 16.78 32.98 -19.23
CA SER A 691 15.99 34.16 -19.59
C SER A 691 14.80 33.80 -20.50
N ASP A 692 13.76 34.61 -20.44
CA ASP A 692 12.60 34.42 -21.32
C ASP A 692 12.93 34.84 -22.75
N SER A 693 12.65 33.94 -23.69
CA SER A 693 12.88 34.14 -25.12
C SER A 693 11.59 33.99 -25.90
N THR A 694 11.30 34.92 -26.80
CA THR A 694 10.18 34.81 -27.74
C THR A 694 10.64 34.12 -29.02
N VAL A 695 10.11 32.93 -29.29
CA VAL A 695 10.39 32.12 -30.48
C VAL A 695 9.24 32.23 -31.46
N GLY A 696 9.47 32.88 -32.59
CA GLY A 696 8.52 32.94 -33.71
C GLY A 696 8.73 31.78 -34.70
N LEU A 697 7.62 31.22 -35.18
CA LEU A 697 7.52 30.18 -36.21
C LEU A 697 6.47 30.62 -37.25
N ASP A 698 6.85 30.68 -38.51
CA ASP A 698 5.92 31.01 -39.60
C ASP A 698 5.25 29.71 -40.08
N LEU A 699 3.93 29.60 -39.89
CA LEU A 699 3.13 28.42 -40.21
C LEU A 699 2.41 28.64 -41.56
N PRO A 700 2.91 28.07 -42.66
CA PRO A 700 2.30 28.28 -43.97
C PRO A 700 0.98 27.50 -44.11
N ALA A 701 0.13 27.92 -45.04
CA ALA A 701 -1.21 27.37 -45.24
C ALA A 701 -1.22 25.85 -45.55
N ASP A 702 -0.22 25.35 -46.26
CA ASP A 702 -0.07 23.92 -46.57
C ASP A 702 0.23 23.07 -45.33
N LEU A 703 0.89 23.65 -44.33
CA LEU A 703 1.23 22.98 -43.08
C LEU A 703 0.04 22.92 -42.11
N ILE A 704 -0.81 23.94 -42.11
CA ILE A 704 -2.05 23.97 -41.31
C ILE A 704 -3.10 23.02 -41.90
N GLY A 705 -3.16 22.92 -43.22
CA GLY A 705 -4.06 22.01 -43.90
C GLY A 705 -5.55 22.33 -43.71
N PRO A 706 -6.44 21.48 -44.26
CA PRO A 706 -7.88 21.69 -44.23
C PRO A 706 -8.54 21.32 -42.89
N ASP A 707 -7.91 20.47 -42.09
CA ASP A 707 -8.37 20.09 -40.75
C ASP A 707 -8.07 21.18 -39.70
N ARG A 708 -7.20 22.14 -40.04
CA ARG A 708 -6.73 23.24 -39.19
C ARG A 708 -5.95 22.76 -37.97
N VAL A 709 -5.57 21.49 -37.92
CA VAL A 709 -4.88 20.93 -36.75
C VAL A 709 -3.40 21.25 -36.83
N VAL A 710 -2.88 21.85 -35.77
CA VAL A 710 -1.46 22.16 -35.63
C VAL A 710 -0.93 21.41 -34.42
N THR A 711 -0.03 20.45 -34.68
CA THR A 711 0.69 19.73 -33.63
C THR A 711 2.15 20.15 -33.65
N LEU A 712 2.58 20.78 -32.56
CA LEU A 712 3.96 21.16 -32.31
C LEU A 712 4.65 20.07 -31.51
N LYS A 713 5.85 19.71 -31.94
CA LYS A 713 6.71 18.76 -31.25
C LYS A 713 8.07 19.39 -30.94
N PHE A 714 8.48 19.28 -29.68
CA PHE A 714 9.79 19.65 -29.18
C PHE A 714 10.64 18.38 -29.02
N ILE A 715 11.83 18.37 -29.61
CA ILE A 715 12.86 17.36 -29.36
C ILE A 715 13.97 18.02 -28.54
N LEU A 716 14.23 17.46 -27.37
CA LEU A 716 14.97 18.07 -26.26
C LEU A 716 16.16 17.16 -25.87
N PRO A 717 17.21 17.09 -26.71
CA PRO A 717 18.34 16.18 -26.48
C PRO A 717 19.09 16.43 -25.16
N ASP A 718 19.08 17.67 -24.68
CA ASP A 718 19.81 18.07 -23.46
C ASP A 718 18.94 18.07 -22.18
N ALA A 719 17.71 17.54 -22.25
CA ALA A 719 16.84 17.49 -21.08
C ALA A 719 17.49 16.71 -19.93
N VAL A 720 17.54 17.32 -18.75
CA VAL A 720 18.27 16.80 -17.59
C VAL A 720 17.56 17.22 -16.32
N SER A 721 17.68 16.42 -15.25
CA SER A 721 17.15 16.83 -13.95
C SER A 721 18.13 17.73 -13.19
N PRO A 722 17.64 18.73 -12.43
CA PRO A 722 18.48 19.49 -11.51
C PRO A 722 19.26 18.61 -10.52
N ALA A 723 18.68 17.47 -10.11
CA ALA A 723 19.33 16.47 -9.26
C ALA A 723 20.52 15.77 -9.93
N GLU A 724 20.42 15.38 -11.21
CA GLU A 724 21.55 14.81 -11.96
C GLU A 724 22.72 15.80 -12.08
N LEU A 725 22.43 17.11 -12.13
CA LEU A 725 23.43 18.17 -12.12
C LEU A 725 23.92 18.56 -10.70
N GLY A 726 23.35 17.97 -9.65
CA GLY A 726 23.68 18.30 -8.25
C GLY A 726 23.27 19.71 -7.83
N ILE A 727 22.31 20.33 -8.53
CA ILE A 727 21.83 21.70 -8.27
C ILE A 727 20.77 21.71 -7.16
N SER A 728 19.88 20.72 -7.14
CA SER A 728 18.82 20.56 -6.12
C SER A 728 18.34 19.12 -6.06
N ASP A 729 17.39 18.80 -5.17
CA ASP A 729 16.76 17.47 -5.09
C ASP A 729 15.64 17.26 -6.14
N ASP A 730 15.41 18.22 -7.04
CA ASP A 730 14.39 18.10 -8.10
C ASP A 730 14.82 17.04 -9.12
N THR A 731 14.08 15.94 -9.15
CA THR A 731 14.33 14.79 -10.04
C THR A 731 13.60 14.90 -11.38
N ARG A 732 12.80 15.95 -11.61
CA ARG A 732 12.09 16.15 -12.87
C ARG A 732 13.11 16.41 -13.98
N ARG A 733 12.98 15.69 -15.09
CA ARG A 733 13.82 15.88 -16.27
C ARG A 733 13.25 17.05 -17.07
N ILE A 734 13.91 18.22 -16.99
CA ILE A 734 13.40 19.46 -17.57
C ILE A 734 14.36 20.01 -18.63
N ALA A 735 13.82 20.77 -19.58
CA ALA A 735 14.58 21.48 -20.60
C ALA A 735 13.96 22.84 -20.91
N VAL A 736 12.70 22.87 -21.34
CA VAL A 736 12.00 24.07 -21.80
C VAL A 736 10.72 24.29 -21.01
N GLY A 737 10.46 25.52 -20.61
CA GLY A 737 9.26 25.97 -19.94
C GLY A 737 8.43 26.84 -20.88
N LEU A 738 7.14 26.52 -21.04
CA LEU A 738 6.22 27.32 -21.85
C LEU A 738 5.42 28.25 -20.94
N LYS A 739 5.56 29.57 -21.14
CA LYS A 739 4.84 30.60 -20.36
C LYS A 739 3.54 31.02 -21.03
N SER A 740 3.62 31.25 -22.33
CA SER A 740 2.51 31.73 -23.13
C SER A 740 2.76 31.52 -24.61
N LEU A 741 1.69 31.55 -25.38
CA LEU A 741 1.73 31.44 -26.83
C LEU A 741 0.66 32.33 -27.48
N ARG A 742 0.88 32.69 -28.74
CA ARG A 742 -0.04 33.51 -29.53
C ARG A 742 0.08 33.22 -31.02
N LEU A 743 -1.04 33.23 -31.73
CA LEU A 743 -1.06 33.30 -33.20
C LEU A 743 -1.23 34.75 -33.65
N ASN A 744 -0.46 35.18 -34.63
CA ASN A 744 -0.63 36.46 -35.33
C ASN A 744 -1.00 36.18 -36.79
N ALA A 745 -1.82 37.06 -37.37
CA ALA A 745 -1.97 37.09 -38.83
C ALA A 745 -0.62 37.46 -39.44
N GLU A 746 -0.27 36.81 -40.55
CA GLU A 746 0.96 37.09 -41.31
C GLU A 746 0.93 38.49 -41.94
#